data_AF-A0A7D6CDJ3-F1
#
_entry.id   AF-A0A7D6CDJ3-F1
#
_cell.length_a   1.000
_cell.length_b   1.000
_cell.length_c   1.000
_cell.angle_alpha   90.00
_cell.angle_beta   90.00
_cell.angle_gamma   90.00
#
_symmetry.space_group_name_H-M   'P 1'
#
loop_
_entity.id
_entity.type
_entity.pdbx_description
1 polymer ?
#
loop_
_entity_poly.entity_id
_entity_poly.type
_entity_poly.pdbx_seq_one_letter_code
_entity_poly.pdbx_strand_id
1 'polypeptide(L)'
;MQPEGPYRFTEASGVCQVGSAWWAVDSQDRLMNIAVLEGAAAADQPWREAFTNAADTLAQTPGGPRYVNADFTAARPWVAYPAEVENAADRLFGLLGMPLRSPRLEPVGDVATQAMPVINPVTPTSAVPISGQPASAVPISGQPASGVPISGQPASGVPSSGAPPVWAAHATGSPVVSAAPPADPPAAHPGPAEPVVPRDPFASPARRIQPSPSPRPRTGLRLGVAALVLAVLAAGGGLAVWAATRDQDAPPPAGPAEAFPTATPAAGFRPWSQAAPYSPQERALATAAPGLVFVEAVFNGYLRDGRTGALLNPTPVTFQRRCSGFVVNPDGHVLTNGQCVAPDEPVARERALYTLGRILVAGKRLTSGALDGWVRSRTANTRFTGKEPDRPPSSQVFVQLNQARGGLTGTPAIAGEVVRTRAVDAGDLALVKVTRPDLPGVELGDPAALAPGEAVVLVGYHTVDTDFRDATYTLRSKTVQVTATDTAQGPVPLFRLGDDIGIYSHGGVALDPAGRVVGVLTNDQSGAGGANRSLVPVTAARELLAEAGVTPALGDSDRLYRRGLDAYFTGRDGTAVSQLDAVARGGNGNELAEAYRQSAADRQQLTAAAPQESNLPTVLFSGLGGALLAALAIGVVLLARRRGDR
;
A
#
# COMPACT_ATOMS: atom_id res chain seq x y z
N MET A 1 -26.11 10.64 0.91
CA MET A 1 -26.75 10.50 -0.42
C MET A 1 -27.61 9.25 -0.40
N GLN A 2 -28.89 9.35 -0.77
CA GLN A 2 -29.80 8.20 -0.88
C GLN A 2 -29.45 7.40 -2.14
N PRO A 3 -29.45 6.06 -2.11
CA PRO A 3 -29.08 5.27 -3.27
C PRO A 3 -30.24 5.17 -4.27
N GLU A 4 -29.98 5.53 -5.53
CA GLU A 4 -30.79 5.00 -6.64
C GLU A 4 -30.32 3.56 -6.90
N GLY A 5 -31.11 2.58 -6.46
CA GLY A 5 -30.83 1.14 -6.59
C GLY A 5 -30.62 0.41 -5.26
N PRO A 6 -30.51 -0.94 -5.27
CA PRO A 6 -30.38 -1.77 -4.07
C PRO A 6 -28.99 -1.66 -3.39
N TYR A 7 -28.18 -0.70 -3.80
CA TYR A 7 -26.76 -0.62 -3.45
C TYR A 7 -26.46 0.56 -2.54
N ARG A 8 -25.67 0.35 -1.51
CA ARG A 8 -25.21 1.41 -0.62
C ARG A 8 -23.87 1.94 -1.14
N PHE A 9 -23.90 3.10 -1.80
CA PHE A 9 -22.71 3.81 -2.25
C PHE A 9 -21.79 4.19 -1.08
N THR A 10 -20.49 3.95 -1.23
CA THR A 10 -19.47 4.18 -0.22
C THR A 10 -18.51 5.31 -0.60
N GLU A 11 -17.94 5.27 -1.80
CA GLU A 11 -17.00 6.29 -2.30
C GLU A 11 -17.09 6.44 -3.82
N ALA A 12 -16.86 7.64 -4.35
CA ALA A 12 -16.73 7.85 -5.78
C ALA A 12 -15.38 7.31 -6.28
N SER A 13 -15.41 6.31 -7.16
CA SER A 13 -14.21 5.74 -7.79
C SER A 13 -13.71 6.58 -8.97
N GLY A 14 -14.58 7.40 -9.57
CA GLY A 14 -14.22 8.32 -10.64
C GLY A 14 -15.39 9.19 -11.07
N VAL A 15 -15.11 10.35 -11.67
CA VAL A 15 -16.14 11.29 -12.16
C VAL A 15 -15.79 11.80 -13.56
N CYS A 16 -16.79 12.03 -14.40
CA CYS A 16 -16.65 12.71 -15.69
C CYS A 16 -17.83 13.67 -15.89
N GLN A 17 -17.88 14.38 -17.03
CA GLN A 17 -18.92 15.39 -17.26
C GLN A 17 -20.34 14.81 -17.41
N VAL A 18 -20.47 13.52 -17.73
CA VAL A 18 -21.75 12.86 -18.04
C VAL A 18 -22.16 11.81 -17.01
N GLY A 19 -21.32 11.54 -16.01
CA GLY A 19 -21.59 10.49 -15.03
C GLY A 19 -20.44 10.27 -14.07
N SER A 20 -20.68 9.38 -13.12
CA SER A 20 -19.72 9.02 -12.10
C SER A 20 -19.72 7.52 -11.86
N ALA A 21 -18.60 7.02 -11.35
CA ALA A 21 -18.48 5.66 -10.89
C ALA A 21 -18.27 5.66 -9.39
N TRP A 22 -18.87 4.68 -8.74
CA TRP A 22 -18.87 4.57 -7.30
C TRP A 22 -18.54 3.15 -6.87
N TRP A 23 -17.80 3.05 -5.80
CA TRP A 23 -17.83 1.86 -4.96
C TRP A 23 -19.15 1.85 -4.20
N ALA A 24 -19.80 0.70 -4.16
CA ALA A 24 -21.02 0.47 -3.42
C ALA A 24 -21.05 -0.97 -2.93
N VAL A 25 -21.94 -1.26 -1.99
CA VAL A 25 -22.18 -2.64 -1.54
C VAL A 25 -23.63 -3.03 -1.80
N ASP A 26 -23.85 -4.26 -2.22
CA ASP A 26 -25.19 -4.80 -2.44
C ASP A 26 -25.85 -5.24 -1.12
N SER A 27 -27.07 -5.78 -1.18
CA SER A 27 -27.79 -6.26 0.02
C SER A 27 -27.14 -7.47 0.70
N GLN A 28 -26.09 -8.05 0.11
CA GLN A 28 -25.29 -9.16 0.63
C GLN A 28 -23.89 -8.70 1.07
N ASP A 29 -23.67 -7.38 1.19
CA ASP A 29 -22.39 -6.73 1.50
C ASP A 29 -21.26 -7.06 0.51
N ARG A 30 -21.59 -7.48 -0.72
CA ARG A 30 -20.59 -7.66 -1.79
C ARG A 30 -20.22 -6.31 -2.36
N LEU A 31 -18.92 -6.09 -2.56
CA LEU A 31 -18.41 -4.86 -3.16
C LEU A 31 -18.70 -4.84 -4.66
N MET A 32 -19.26 -3.71 -5.09
CA MET A 32 -19.71 -3.45 -6.45
C MET A 32 -19.08 -2.15 -6.94
N ASN A 33 -18.73 -2.12 -8.22
CA ASN A 33 -18.41 -0.89 -8.93
C ASN A 33 -19.65 -0.47 -9.74
N ILE A 34 -20.25 0.65 -9.41
CA ILE A 34 -21.49 1.14 -10.02
C ILE A 34 -21.19 2.35 -10.89
N ALA A 35 -21.38 2.21 -12.19
CA ALA A 35 -21.41 3.32 -13.12
C ALA A 35 -22.79 3.95 -13.11
N VAL A 36 -22.88 5.27 -12.93
CA VAL A 36 -24.13 6.04 -12.90
C VAL A 36 -24.05 7.17 -13.93
N LEU A 37 -25.00 7.21 -14.86
CA LEU A 37 -25.15 8.34 -15.79
C LEU A 37 -25.86 9.49 -15.06
N GLU A 38 -25.33 10.71 -15.15
CA GLU A 38 -25.75 11.83 -14.30
C GLU A 38 -25.87 13.14 -15.08
N GLY A 39 -26.43 14.17 -14.43
CA GLY A 39 -26.57 15.50 -15.00
C GLY A 39 -27.50 15.54 -16.22
N ALA A 40 -27.20 16.45 -17.17
CA ALA A 40 -28.01 16.60 -18.38
C ALA A 40 -28.02 15.35 -19.27
N ALA A 41 -26.94 14.56 -19.24
CA ALA A 41 -26.85 13.30 -19.99
C ALA A 41 -27.85 12.25 -19.49
N ALA A 42 -28.14 12.23 -18.18
CA ALA A 42 -29.18 11.36 -17.62
C ALA A 42 -30.60 11.76 -18.06
N ALA A 43 -30.83 12.98 -18.54
CA ALA A 43 -32.15 13.40 -19.05
C ALA A 43 -32.27 13.29 -20.59
N ASP A 44 -31.16 13.04 -21.28
CA ASP A 44 -31.08 13.00 -22.74
C ASP A 44 -31.20 11.57 -23.27
N GLN A 45 -32.18 11.33 -24.15
CA GLN A 45 -32.52 10.00 -24.64
C GLN A 45 -31.37 9.34 -25.45
N PRO A 46 -30.70 10.04 -26.38
CA PRO A 46 -29.49 9.54 -27.02
C PRO A 46 -28.38 9.10 -26.05
N TRP A 47 -28.13 9.87 -24.99
CA TRP A 47 -27.14 9.49 -23.96
C TRP A 47 -27.53 8.25 -23.17
N ARG A 48 -28.82 8.08 -22.84
CA ARG A 48 -29.33 6.85 -22.19
C ARG A 48 -29.15 5.61 -23.07
N GLU A 49 -29.44 5.74 -24.37
CA GLU A 49 -29.26 4.67 -25.35
C GLU A 49 -27.78 4.33 -25.54
N ALA A 50 -26.91 5.33 -25.64
CA ALA A 50 -25.47 5.13 -25.72
C ALA A 50 -24.90 4.42 -24.48
N PHE A 51 -25.31 4.84 -23.28
CA PHE A 51 -24.89 4.24 -22.02
C PHE A 51 -25.31 2.76 -21.91
N THR A 52 -26.54 2.44 -22.33
CA THR A 52 -27.06 1.07 -22.38
C THR A 52 -26.27 0.22 -23.38
N ASN A 53 -26.09 0.72 -24.60
CA ASN A 53 -25.34 0.03 -25.65
C ASN A 53 -23.88 -0.23 -25.26
N ALA A 54 -23.23 0.72 -24.58
CA ALA A 54 -21.87 0.56 -24.08
C ALA A 54 -21.78 -0.55 -23.02
N ALA A 55 -22.71 -0.58 -22.06
CA ALA A 55 -22.79 -1.63 -21.05
C ALA A 55 -23.01 -3.02 -21.66
N ASP A 56 -23.91 -3.13 -22.63
CA ASP A 56 -24.21 -4.39 -23.32
C ASP A 56 -23.05 -4.86 -24.21
N THR A 57 -22.38 -3.93 -24.91
CA THR A 57 -21.18 -4.23 -25.70
C THR A 57 -20.08 -4.83 -24.84
N LEU A 58 -19.84 -4.27 -23.66
CA LEU A 58 -18.86 -4.79 -22.71
C LEU A 58 -19.23 -6.19 -22.19
N ALA A 59 -20.51 -6.42 -21.90
CA ALA A 59 -20.99 -7.71 -21.39
C ALA A 59 -20.92 -8.83 -22.45
N GLN A 60 -21.09 -8.48 -23.73
CA GLN A 60 -21.06 -9.41 -24.87
C GLN A 60 -19.65 -9.68 -25.40
N THR A 61 -18.68 -8.81 -25.12
CA THR A 61 -17.28 -8.99 -25.54
C THR A 61 -16.64 -10.17 -24.80
N PRO A 62 -15.99 -11.14 -25.48
CA PRO A 62 -15.27 -12.22 -24.82
C PRO A 62 -14.16 -11.69 -23.89
N GLY A 63 -14.25 -12.00 -22.59
CA GLY A 63 -13.35 -11.46 -21.57
C GLY A 63 -13.64 -10.01 -21.16
N GLY A 64 -14.74 -9.42 -21.64
CA GLY A 64 -15.22 -8.10 -21.25
C GLY A 64 -15.94 -8.10 -19.89
N PRO A 65 -16.01 -6.93 -19.22
CA PRO A 65 -16.65 -6.80 -17.92
C PRO A 65 -18.16 -7.02 -18.04
N ARG A 66 -18.68 -8.07 -17.39
CA ARG A 66 -20.12 -8.35 -17.32
C ARG A 66 -20.73 -7.69 -16.09
N TYR A 67 -21.79 -6.93 -16.30
CA TYR A 67 -22.57 -6.39 -15.19
C TYR A 67 -23.46 -7.48 -14.59
N VAL A 68 -23.67 -7.42 -13.28
CA VAL A 68 -24.54 -8.35 -12.57
C VAL A 68 -25.95 -7.79 -12.36
N ASN A 69 -26.09 -6.47 -12.50
CA ASN A 69 -27.37 -5.79 -12.41
C ASN A 69 -27.28 -4.43 -13.09
N ALA A 70 -28.39 -3.92 -13.58
CA ALA A 70 -28.50 -2.59 -14.17
C ALA A 70 -29.95 -2.11 -14.09
N ASP A 71 -30.13 -0.79 -14.02
CA ASP A 71 -31.42 -0.16 -14.28
C ASP A 71 -31.21 1.01 -15.23
N PHE A 72 -31.49 0.76 -16.51
CA PHE A 72 -31.39 1.77 -17.57
C PHE A 72 -32.59 2.71 -17.61
N THR A 73 -33.66 2.39 -16.87
CA THR A 73 -34.92 3.16 -16.82
C THR A 73 -34.99 4.12 -15.64
N ALA A 74 -34.07 3.98 -14.67
CA ALA A 74 -33.94 4.87 -13.53
C ALA A 74 -33.79 6.35 -13.93
N ALA A 75 -34.15 7.25 -13.01
CA ALA A 75 -33.94 8.69 -13.19
C ALA A 75 -32.47 9.00 -13.50
N ARG A 76 -31.55 8.27 -12.86
CA ARG A 76 -30.13 8.17 -13.26
C ARG A 76 -29.83 6.71 -13.64
N PRO A 77 -29.70 6.40 -14.94
CA PRO A 77 -29.33 5.05 -15.39
C PRO A 77 -28.05 4.56 -14.70
N TRP A 78 -28.05 3.32 -14.23
CA TRP A 78 -26.89 2.76 -13.57
C TRP A 78 -26.63 1.30 -13.95
N VAL A 79 -25.37 0.89 -13.82
CA VAL A 79 -24.89 -0.47 -14.09
C VAL A 79 -23.94 -0.88 -12.99
N ALA A 80 -24.16 -2.07 -12.41
CA ALA A 80 -23.37 -2.62 -11.32
C ALA A 80 -22.48 -3.77 -11.80
N TYR A 81 -21.18 -3.62 -11.60
CA TYR A 81 -20.14 -4.62 -11.88
C TYR A 81 -19.59 -5.19 -10.57
N PRO A 82 -19.24 -6.49 -10.52
CA PRO A 82 -18.50 -7.02 -9.37
C PRO A 82 -17.16 -6.31 -9.21
N ALA A 83 -16.73 -6.06 -7.98
CA ALA A 83 -15.47 -5.38 -7.73
C ALA A 83 -14.23 -6.17 -8.19
N GLU A 84 -14.36 -7.49 -8.40
CA GLU A 84 -13.27 -8.31 -8.97
C GLU A 84 -12.97 -7.95 -10.43
N VAL A 85 -13.90 -7.25 -11.09
CA VAL A 85 -13.77 -6.83 -12.49
C VAL A 85 -13.12 -5.44 -12.53
N GLU A 86 -11.79 -5.43 -12.64
CA GLU A 86 -11.00 -4.20 -12.65
C GLU A 86 -11.41 -3.23 -13.77
N ASN A 87 -11.55 -1.95 -13.41
CA ASN A 87 -11.78 -0.83 -14.33
C ASN A 87 -13.07 -0.94 -15.18
N ALA A 88 -14.09 -1.65 -14.69
CA ALA A 88 -15.33 -1.87 -15.45
C ALA A 88 -16.07 -0.58 -15.81
N ALA A 89 -16.26 0.33 -14.84
CA ALA A 89 -16.88 1.63 -15.11
C ALA A 89 -16.00 2.55 -15.94
N ASP A 90 -14.67 2.53 -15.76
CA ASP A 90 -13.73 3.30 -16.59
C ASP A 90 -13.82 2.89 -18.06
N ARG A 91 -13.96 1.59 -18.33
CA ARG A 91 -14.14 1.07 -19.70
C ARG A 91 -15.51 1.46 -20.27
N LEU A 92 -16.58 1.43 -19.46
CA LEU A 92 -17.91 1.84 -19.90
C LEU A 92 -17.90 3.31 -20.31
N PHE A 93 -17.42 4.19 -19.43
CA PHE A 93 -17.35 5.62 -19.72
C PHE A 93 -16.30 5.94 -20.80
N GLY A 94 -15.26 5.11 -20.94
CA GLY A 94 -14.32 5.16 -22.05
C GLY A 94 -14.96 4.87 -23.42
N LEU A 95 -15.88 3.90 -23.52
CA LEU A 95 -16.64 3.64 -24.75
C LEU A 95 -17.58 4.78 -25.12
N LEU A 96 -18.02 5.56 -24.13
CA LEU A 96 -18.79 6.78 -24.31
C LEU A 96 -17.92 7.99 -24.69
N GLY A 97 -16.60 7.81 -24.80
CA GLY A 97 -15.65 8.88 -25.09
C GLY A 97 -15.38 9.82 -23.90
N MET A 98 -15.82 9.44 -22.69
CA MET A 98 -15.82 10.29 -21.50
C MET A 98 -15.04 9.64 -20.35
N PRO A 99 -13.71 9.51 -20.44
CA PRO A 99 -12.92 8.80 -19.43
C PRO A 99 -13.12 9.42 -18.03
N LEU A 100 -13.28 8.56 -17.02
CA LEU A 100 -13.42 8.99 -15.64
C LEU A 100 -12.10 9.58 -15.14
N ARG A 101 -12.21 10.65 -14.36
CA ARG A 101 -11.10 11.30 -13.66
C ARG A 101 -11.25 11.04 -12.17
N SER A 102 -10.14 10.82 -11.48
CA SER A 102 -10.16 10.77 -10.02
C SER A 102 -10.59 12.16 -9.50
N PRO A 103 -11.55 12.26 -8.56
CA PRO A 103 -12.17 13.53 -8.14
C PRO A 103 -11.24 14.48 -7.35
N ARG A 104 -9.92 14.36 -7.46
CA ARG A 104 -8.94 15.15 -6.69
C ARG A 104 -7.79 15.76 -7.51
N LEU A 105 -8.03 16.04 -8.80
CA LEU A 105 -7.11 16.77 -9.67
C LEU A 105 -7.91 17.75 -10.55
N GLU A 106 -7.95 19.03 -10.18
CA GLU A 106 -8.20 20.10 -11.16
C GLU A 106 -6.85 20.74 -11.55
N PRO A 107 -6.46 20.69 -12.83
CA PRO A 107 -5.38 21.51 -13.37
C PRO A 107 -5.89 22.91 -13.72
N VAL A 108 -5.21 23.95 -13.22
CA VAL A 108 -5.33 25.31 -13.76
C VAL A 108 -4.86 25.29 -15.21
N GLY A 109 -5.71 25.80 -16.11
CA GLY A 109 -5.69 25.50 -17.54
C GLY A 109 -4.49 25.96 -18.35
N ASP A 110 -4.28 25.24 -19.44
CA ASP A 110 -3.43 25.59 -20.58
C ASP A 110 -3.91 26.89 -21.25
N VAL A 111 -2.99 27.81 -21.52
CA VAL A 111 -3.14 28.79 -22.59
C VAL A 111 -2.11 28.47 -23.68
N ALA A 112 -2.64 28.39 -24.89
CA ALA A 112 -2.05 27.90 -26.11
C ALA A 112 -0.72 28.57 -26.53
N THR A 113 0.11 27.74 -27.17
CA THR A 113 1.18 28.08 -28.10
C THR A 113 0.80 29.17 -29.11
N GLN A 114 1.58 30.26 -29.14
CA GLN A 114 1.87 31.03 -30.35
C GLN A 114 3.35 31.45 -30.38
N ALA A 115 3.94 31.39 -31.56
CA ALA A 115 5.36 31.53 -31.84
C ALA A 115 5.78 32.99 -32.16
N MET A 116 6.93 33.40 -31.58
CA MET A 116 7.93 34.42 -32.01
C MET A 116 7.47 35.91 -32.17
N PRO A 117 8.36 36.96 -32.12
CA PRO A 117 9.84 36.97 -32.21
C PRO A 117 10.60 37.88 -31.20
N VAL A 118 11.93 37.82 -31.32
CA VAL A 118 13.02 38.61 -30.71
C VAL A 118 12.81 40.14 -30.76
N ILE A 119 12.99 40.86 -29.64
CA ILE A 119 13.51 42.25 -29.58
C ILE A 119 14.19 42.53 -28.20
N ASN A 120 15.46 42.96 -28.22
CA ASN A 120 16.21 43.66 -27.14
C ASN A 120 15.56 45.03 -26.80
N PRO A 121 15.76 45.73 -25.64
CA PRO A 121 17.07 46.36 -25.34
C PRO A 121 17.39 46.73 -23.85
N VAL A 122 18.57 47.36 -23.69
CA VAL A 122 19.01 48.37 -22.70
C VAL A 122 19.91 47.93 -21.51
N THR A 123 21.22 48.16 -21.68
CA THR A 123 22.28 48.45 -20.68
C THR A 123 22.14 49.89 -20.12
N PRO A 124 22.64 50.27 -18.92
CA PRO A 124 24.09 50.50 -18.65
C PRO A 124 24.47 50.23 -17.14
N THR A 125 25.69 50.28 -16.58
CA THR A 125 26.95 50.99 -16.86
C THR A 125 28.10 50.36 -16.03
N SER A 126 29.29 50.25 -16.65
CA SER A 126 30.68 50.33 -16.16
C SER A 126 31.16 49.79 -14.80
N ALA A 127 32.14 48.87 -14.87
CA ALA A 127 33.46 49.00 -14.21
C ALA A 127 34.54 48.23 -15.00
N VAL A 128 35.76 48.77 -15.03
CA VAL A 128 36.88 48.55 -15.96
C VAL A 128 37.69 47.26 -15.68
N PRO A 129 38.25 46.57 -16.70
CA PRO A 129 39.05 45.34 -16.54
C PRO A 129 40.58 45.57 -16.46
N ILE A 130 41.28 44.65 -15.79
CA ILE A 130 42.75 44.53 -15.78
C ILE A 130 43.18 43.43 -16.77
N SER A 131 44.22 43.75 -17.53
CA SER A 131 44.80 43.01 -18.66
C SER A 131 45.62 41.77 -18.27
N GLY A 132 45.57 40.74 -19.11
CA GLY A 132 46.51 39.61 -19.16
C GLY A 132 46.29 38.78 -20.43
N GLN A 133 47.16 38.95 -21.44
CA GLN A 133 47.12 38.26 -22.75
C GLN A 133 47.42 36.75 -22.65
N PRO A 134 46.80 35.90 -23.49
CA PRO A 134 47.27 34.56 -23.81
C PRO A 134 48.15 34.51 -25.07
N ALA A 135 49.14 33.63 -25.07
CA ALA A 135 50.09 33.37 -26.16
C ALA A 135 49.50 32.47 -27.26
N SER A 136 49.84 32.79 -28.51
CA SER A 136 49.49 32.08 -29.75
C SER A 136 50.38 30.88 -30.04
N ALA A 137 49.83 29.79 -30.62
CA ALA A 137 50.52 28.92 -31.58
C ALA A 137 49.56 28.07 -32.44
N VAL A 138 49.41 28.49 -33.70
CA VAL A 138 49.28 27.79 -35.01
C VAL A 138 48.59 26.40 -35.13
N PRO A 139 47.59 26.24 -36.03
CA PRO A 139 47.07 24.94 -36.48
C PRO A 139 47.79 24.42 -37.75
N ILE A 140 48.03 23.10 -37.80
CA ILE A 140 48.57 22.38 -38.97
C ILE A 140 47.42 21.84 -39.82
N SER A 141 47.48 22.10 -41.12
CA SER A 141 46.59 21.64 -42.19
C SER A 141 47.01 20.25 -42.71
N GLY A 142 46.04 19.36 -42.95
CA GLY A 142 46.21 18.12 -43.69
C GLY A 142 44.97 17.84 -44.54
N GLN A 143 45.14 17.78 -45.87
CA GLN A 143 44.10 17.55 -46.87
C GLN A 143 43.62 16.08 -46.93
N PRO A 144 42.39 15.82 -47.41
CA PRO A 144 41.79 14.49 -47.49
C PRO A 144 42.11 13.78 -48.83
N ALA A 145 42.25 12.45 -48.77
CA ALA A 145 42.35 11.58 -49.95
C ALA A 145 40.97 10.99 -50.31
N SER A 146 40.64 11.07 -51.59
CA SER A 146 39.41 10.59 -52.23
C SER A 146 39.46 9.08 -52.55
N GLY A 147 38.31 8.40 -52.45
CA GLY A 147 38.11 7.02 -52.90
C GLY A 147 36.64 6.57 -52.95
N VAL A 148 36.00 6.80 -54.10
CA VAL A 148 34.82 6.22 -54.79
C VAL A 148 33.74 5.38 -54.02
N PRO A 149 32.43 5.61 -54.26
CA PRO A 149 31.32 4.86 -53.65
C PRO A 149 30.91 3.60 -54.45
N ILE A 150 30.38 2.59 -53.76
CA ILE A 150 29.60 1.48 -54.34
C ILE A 150 28.15 1.58 -53.82
N SER A 151 27.18 1.44 -54.73
CA SER A 151 25.74 1.62 -54.52
C SER A 151 24.95 0.30 -54.61
N GLY A 152 23.89 0.19 -53.79
CA GLY A 152 22.66 -0.63 -53.90
C GLY A 152 22.79 -2.14 -53.61
N GLN A 153 21.87 -2.83 -52.90
CA GLN A 153 20.44 -2.60 -52.63
C GLN A 153 19.99 -3.12 -51.23
N PRO A 154 18.80 -2.67 -50.73
CA PRO A 154 18.21 -3.07 -49.46
C PRO A 154 17.17 -4.20 -49.59
N ALA A 155 16.98 -4.99 -48.52
CA ALA A 155 15.79 -5.82 -48.34
C ALA A 155 15.46 -6.05 -46.84
N SER A 156 14.34 -5.45 -46.45
CA SER A 156 13.29 -5.96 -45.55
C SER A 156 13.62 -6.36 -44.11
N GLY A 157 13.14 -5.54 -43.17
CA GLY A 157 13.03 -5.88 -41.75
C GLY A 157 11.70 -6.53 -41.37
N VAL A 158 11.70 -7.23 -40.23
CA VAL A 158 10.54 -7.46 -39.35
C VAL A 158 11.09 -7.55 -37.91
N PRO A 159 10.42 -6.94 -36.90
CA PRO A 159 10.94 -6.83 -35.54
C PRO A 159 10.65 -8.11 -34.73
N SER A 160 11.60 -8.55 -33.90
CA SER A 160 11.36 -9.55 -32.88
C SER A 160 11.54 -8.92 -31.51
N SER A 161 10.45 -8.97 -30.74
CA SER A 161 10.25 -8.46 -29.40
C SER A 161 11.31 -8.94 -28.41
N GLY A 162 12.00 -8.00 -27.77
CA GLY A 162 12.78 -8.25 -26.56
C GLY A 162 11.86 -8.28 -25.34
N ALA A 163 11.47 -9.48 -24.91
CA ALA A 163 10.97 -9.70 -23.56
C ALA A 163 12.16 -9.77 -22.58
N PRO A 164 12.06 -9.20 -21.36
CA PRO A 164 13.15 -9.22 -20.38
C PRO A 164 13.27 -10.59 -19.70
N PRO A 165 14.49 -11.13 -19.46
CA PRO A 165 14.64 -12.41 -18.80
C PRO A 165 14.52 -12.30 -17.27
N VAL A 166 13.65 -13.15 -16.75
CA VAL A 166 13.47 -13.64 -15.38
C VAL A 166 14.74 -14.28 -14.80
N TRP A 167 14.93 -14.15 -13.49
CA TRP A 167 16.05 -14.70 -12.72
C TRP A 167 15.63 -15.97 -11.95
N ALA A 168 16.60 -16.88 -11.81
CA ALA A 168 16.69 -18.04 -10.94
C ALA A 168 15.91 -19.32 -11.32
N ALA A 169 16.56 -20.18 -12.12
CA ALA A 169 16.41 -21.63 -12.00
C ALA A 169 17.78 -22.29 -12.24
N HIS A 170 18.32 -22.99 -11.24
CA HIS A 170 19.39 -23.97 -11.46
C HIS A 170 18.94 -25.35 -10.99
N ALA A 171 19.07 -26.26 -11.96
CA ALA A 171 18.83 -27.68 -11.89
C ALA A 171 19.77 -28.39 -10.92
N THR A 172 19.26 -29.44 -10.29
CA THR A 172 20.05 -30.52 -9.71
C THR A 172 19.90 -31.75 -10.62
N GLY A 173 21.03 -32.31 -11.05
CA GLY A 173 21.10 -33.62 -11.65
C GLY A 173 21.91 -34.55 -10.75
N SER A 174 21.53 -35.83 -10.71
CA SER A 174 22.34 -37.05 -10.44
C SER A 174 21.40 -38.23 -10.11
N PRO A 175 21.81 -39.52 -10.19
CA PRO A 175 22.74 -40.18 -11.10
C PRO A 175 22.12 -41.43 -11.78
N VAL A 176 22.89 -42.06 -12.68
CA VAL A 176 22.61 -43.33 -13.37
C VAL A 176 22.92 -44.53 -12.47
N VAL A 177 22.01 -45.51 -12.37
CA VAL A 177 22.31 -46.89 -11.91
C VAL A 177 21.56 -47.91 -12.77
N SER A 178 22.25 -49.01 -13.06
CA SER A 178 22.01 -50.10 -14.02
C SER A 178 20.73 -50.93 -13.87
N ALA A 179 20.34 -51.56 -14.99
CA ALA A 179 19.22 -52.49 -15.15
C ALA A 179 19.62 -53.99 -15.04
N ALA A 180 18.71 -54.84 -14.54
CA ALA A 180 18.59 -56.30 -14.77
C ALA A 180 17.18 -56.81 -14.31
N PRO A 181 16.69 -58.03 -14.65
CA PRO A 181 15.54 -58.29 -15.55
C PRO A 181 14.29 -58.94 -14.84
N PRO A 182 13.20 -59.34 -15.56
CA PRO A 182 11.85 -59.46 -14.97
C PRO A 182 11.53 -60.87 -14.43
N ALA A 183 10.59 -60.96 -13.49
CA ALA A 183 9.99 -62.20 -13.03
C ALA A 183 8.44 -62.11 -13.00
N ASP A 184 7.84 -63.21 -13.43
CA ASP A 184 6.42 -63.49 -13.71
C ASP A 184 5.51 -63.59 -12.45
N PRO A 185 4.17 -63.69 -12.61
CA PRO A 185 3.18 -63.30 -11.60
C PRO A 185 2.85 -64.42 -10.59
N PRO A 186 2.29 -64.11 -9.41
CA PRO A 186 1.85 -65.14 -8.47
C PRO A 186 0.42 -65.63 -8.76
N ALA A 187 0.25 -66.93 -8.51
CA ALA A 187 -1.02 -67.66 -8.52
C ALA A 187 -1.77 -67.57 -7.17
N ALA A 188 -3.11 -67.65 -7.28
CA ALA A 188 -4.18 -68.18 -6.39
C ALA A 188 -3.83 -68.63 -4.94
N HIS A 189 -4.61 -68.47 -3.85
CA HIS A 189 -6.01 -68.14 -3.43
C HIS A 189 -5.98 -68.04 -1.85
N PRO A 190 -7.04 -67.73 -1.03
CA PRO A 190 -8.49 -67.82 -1.25
C PRO A 190 -9.33 -66.58 -0.83
N GLY A 191 -10.61 -66.61 -1.22
CA GLY A 191 -11.60 -65.53 -1.11
C GLY A 191 -12.13 -65.20 0.29
N PRO A 192 -13.20 -64.36 0.38
CA PRO A 192 -13.10 -63.10 1.11
C PRO A 192 -13.84 -63.09 2.46
N ALA A 193 -13.30 -62.30 3.40
CA ALA A 193 -14.05 -61.72 4.51
C ALA A 193 -14.42 -60.28 4.13
N GLU A 194 -15.71 -59.95 4.29
CA GLU A 194 -16.32 -58.67 3.93
C GLU A 194 -15.64 -57.45 4.59
N PRO A 195 -15.34 -56.39 3.84
CA PRO A 195 -14.93 -55.11 4.41
C PRO A 195 -16.14 -54.22 4.76
N VAL A 196 -16.16 -53.77 6.02
CA VAL A 196 -17.01 -52.69 6.53
C VAL A 196 -16.60 -51.37 5.87
N VAL A 197 -17.51 -50.78 5.08
CA VAL A 197 -17.34 -49.46 4.45
C VAL A 197 -18.04 -48.39 5.32
N PRO A 198 -17.39 -47.25 5.63
CA PRO A 198 -18.05 -46.10 6.24
C PRO A 198 -19.11 -45.52 5.30
N ARG A 199 -20.34 -45.35 5.80
CA ARG A 199 -21.48 -44.78 5.05
C ARG A 199 -21.26 -43.29 4.81
N ASP A 200 -21.29 -42.89 3.53
CA ASP A 200 -21.48 -41.51 3.08
C ASP A 200 -22.96 -41.11 3.23
N PRO A 201 -23.29 -40.08 4.04
CA PRO A 201 -24.67 -39.68 4.29
C PRO A 201 -25.30 -38.80 3.18
N PHE A 202 -24.64 -38.55 2.04
CA PHE A 202 -25.16 -37.62 1.01
C PHE A 202 -25.38 -38.19 -0.40
N ALA A 203 -25.32 -39.52 -0.60
CA ALA A 203 -25.66 -40.14 -1.88
C ALA A 203 -27.01 -40.88 -1.84
N SER A 204 -28.11 -40.21 -2.17
CA SER A 204 -29.38 -40.87 -2.58
C SER A 204 -30.25 -39.93 -3.43
N PRO A 205 -30.61 -40.32 -4.67
CA PRO A 205 -31.45 -39.51 -5.55
C PRO A 205 -32.93 -39.93 -5.39
N ALA A 206 -33.66 -39.25 -4.51
CA ALA A 206 -35.13 -39.33 -4.50
C ALA A 206 -35.73 -38.02 -3.95
N ARG A 207 -36.45 -37.30 -4.82
CA ARG A 207 -37.15 -36.04 -4.49
C ARG A 207 -38.17 -36.26 -3.38
N ARG A 208 -37.95 -35.61 -2.24
CA ARG A 208 -38.92 -35.46 -1.17
C ARG A 208 -39.02 -33.97 -0.83
N ILE A 209 -39.86 -33.25 -1.58
CA ILE A 209 -40.67 -32.09 -1.17
C ILE A 209 -41.69 -31.86 -2.29
N GLN A 210 -42.97 -31.97 -1.93
CA GLN A 210 -44.12 -31.72 -2.79
C GLN A 210 -44.54 -30.26 -2.60
N PRO A 211 -44.71 -29.46 -3.67
CA PRO A 211 -45.14 -28.06 -3.54
C PRO A 211 -46.53 -27.99 -2.92
N SER A 212 -46.69 -27.20 -1.86
CA SER A 212 -48.00 -26.90 -1.27
C SER A 212 -48.87 -26.10 -2.25
N PRO A 213 -50.18 -26.39 -2.37
CA PRO A 213 -51.08 -25.65 -3.25
C PRO A 213 -51.26 -24.18 -2.81
N SER A 214 -51.42 -23.30 -3.79
CA SER A 214 -51.62 -21.86 -3.62
C SER A 214 -52.93 -21.54 -2.86
N PRO A 215 -52.96 -20.52 -1.97
CA PRO A 215 -54.21 -20.08 -1.36
C PRO A 215 -55.06 -19.33 -2.39
N ARG A 216 -56.34 -19.69 -2.47
CA ARG A 216 -57.37 -18.97 -3.23
C ARG A 216 -57.61 -17.56 -2.65
N PRO A 217 -57.96 -16.55 -3.48
CA PRO A 217 -58.19 -15.19 -3.02
C PRO A 217 -59.52 -15.10 -2.24
N ARG A 218 -59.48 -14.50 -1.06
CA ARG A 218 -60.66 -14.02 -0.33
C ARG A 218 -60.93 -12.58 -0.74
N THR A 219 -61.86 -12.42 -1.69
CA THR A 219 -62.59 -11.17 -1.95
C THR A 219 -63.46 -10.84 -0.73
N GLY A 220 -63.23 -9.68 -0.11
CA GLY A 220 -64.13 -9.17 0.94
C GLY A 220 -63.48 -8.39 2.07
N LEU A 221 -62.60 -7.43 1.79
CA LEU A 221 -62.34 -6.29 2.69
C LEU A 221 -61.56 -5.16 2.00
N ARG A 222 -62.01 -4.74 0.81
CA ARG A 222 -61.47 -3.56 0.10
C ARG A 222 -62.61 -2.69 -0.41
N LEU A 223 -63.38 -2.12 0.52
CA LEU A 223 -64.31 -1.01 0.24
C LEU A 223 -64.32 0.08 1.35
N GLY A 224 -63.44 -0.02 2.37
CA GLY A 224 -63.44 0.92 3.51
C GLY A 224 -62.33 1.99 3.53
N VAL A 225 -61.22 1.80 2.80
CA VAL A 225 -60.03 2.69 2.94
C VAL A 225 -59.85 3.64 1.75
N ALA A 226 -60.46 3.34 0.59
CA ALA A 226 -60.41 4.22 -0.58
C ALA A 226 -61.29 5.49 -0.44
N ALA A 227 -62.24 5.52 0.50
CA ALA A 227 -63.12 6.67 0.73
C ALA A 227 -62.52 7.75 1.66
N LEU A 228 -61.45 7.44 2.42
CA LEU A 228 -60.85 8.40 3.34
C LEU A 228 -59.70 9.22 2.71
N VAL A 229 -59.03 8.66 1.70
CA VAL A 229 -57.92 9.33 0.99
C VAL A 229 -58.43 10.35 -0.04
N LEU A 230 -59.64 10.14 -0.59
CA LEU A 230 -60.27 11.07 -1.53
C LEU A 230 -60.94 12.29 -0.87
N ALA A 231 -61.15 12.28 0.46
CA ALA A 231 -61.78 13.40 1.18
C ALA A 231 -60.77 14.44 1.70
N VAL A 232 -59.49 14.08 1.85
CA VAL A 232 -58.44 15.02 2.32
C VAL A 232 -57.75 15.74 1.15
N LEU A 233 -57.80 15.18 -0.06
CA LEU A 233 -57.19 15.77 -1.26
C LEU A 233 -58.09 16.80 -1.98
N ALA A 234 -59.29 17.09 -1.47
CA ALA A 234 -60.25 18.01 -2.10
C ALA A 234 -60.38 19.39 -1.42
N ALA A 235 -59.58 19.71 -0.39
CA ALA A 235 -59.64 21.01 0.27
C ALA A 235 -58.24 21.59 0.54
N GLY A 236 -57.83 22.52 -0.32
CA GLY A 236 -56.77 23.49 0.02
C GLY A 236 -55.55 23.42 -0.89
N GLY A 237 -55.68 24.01 -2.08
CA GLY A 237 -54.54 24.30 -2.96
C GLY A 237 -53.78 25.57 -2.56
N GLY A 238 -52.51 25.60 -2.97
CA GLY A 238 -51.79 26.78 -3.48
C GLY A 238 -51.30 27.82 -2.46
N LEU A 239 -49.97 27.93 -2.30
CA LEU A 239 -49.16 29.05 -2.83
C LEU A 239 -47.69 28.89 -2.41
N ALA A 240 -46.80 29.19 -3.35
CA ALA A 240 -45.35 29.20 -3.22
C ALA A 240 -44.85 30.52 -2.62
N VAL A 241 -43.80 30.51 -1.78
CA VAL A 241 -42.73 31.53 -1.70
C VAL A 241 -41.47 30.91 -1.06
N TRP A 242 -40.32 31.20 -1.69
CA TRP A 242 -38.93 30.94 -1.31
C TRP A 242 -38.50 31.63 0.01
N ALA A 243 -37.67 30.97 0.85
CA ALA A 243 -36.49 31.57 1.50
C ALA A 243 -35.80 30.62 2.53
N ALA A 244 -34.51 30.37 2.26
CA ALA A 244 -33.35 30.31 3.17
C ALA A 244 -33.41 29.60 4.54
N THR A 245 -32.49 28.64 4.73
CA THR A 245 -31.49 28.45 5.85
C THR A 245 -31.16 26.93 5.97
N ARG A 246 -29.94 26.49 5.63
CA ARG A 246 -28.67 26.37 6.41
C ARG A 246 -28.65 25.29 7.52
N ASP A 247 -27.63 24.42 7.39
CA ASP A 247 -26.63 24.00 8.40
C ASP A 247 -26.93 23.22 9.69
N GLN A 248 -25.94 22.34 9.94
CA GLN A 248 -25.15 21.44 10.88
C GLN A 248 -25.45 20.22 11.81
N ASP A 249 -25.40 18.96 11.32
CA ASP A 249 -25.04 17.72 12.06
C ASP A 249 -26.16 17.01 12.89
N ALA A 250 -26.45 15.70 12.71
CA ALA A 250 -25.73 14.44 13.10
C ALA A 250 -25.70 14.22 14.64
N PRO A 251 -25.32 13.05 15.25
CA PRO A 251 -25.41 11.57 15.04
C PRO A 251 -25.81 10.87 16.41
N PRO A 252 -25.17 9.82 17.02
CA PRO A 252 -24.65 8.46 16.69
C PRO A 252 -25.36 7.37 17.60
N PRO A 253 -24.83 6.20 18.09
CA PRO A 253 -23.60 5.41 17.85
C PRO A 253 -23.82 3.86 17.61
N ALA A 254 -22.94 3.19 16.86
CA ALA A 254 -21.80 2.31 17.24
C ALA A 254 -22.11 0.88 17.77
N GLY A 255 -21.53 -0.11 17.07
CA GLY A 255 -21.33 -1.52 17.48
C GLY A 255 -20.45 -2.26 16.44
N PRO A 256 -19.64 -3.27 16.83
CA PRO A 256 -18.23 -3.33 16.44
C PRO A 256 -17.86 -4.20 15.22
N ALA A 257 -16.61 -3.95 14.82
CA ALA A 257 -15.81 -4.45 13.72
C ALA A 257 -15.69 -5.97 13.59
N GLU A 258 -15.47 -6.45 12.36
CA GLU A 258 -14.56 -7.56 12.07
C GLU A 258 -14.05 -7.50 10.61
N ALA A 259 -12.72 -7.54 10.47
CA ALA A 259 -11.88 -7.73 9.27
C ALA A 259 -11.45 -6.53 8.40
N PHE A 260 -10.14 -6.47 8.15
CA PHE A 260 -9.42 -5.44 7.39
C PHE A 260 -8.99 -5.95 6.02
N PRO A 261 -9.39 -5.30 4.92
CA PRO A 261 -8.81 -5.53 3.61
C PRO A 261 -7.57 -4.65 3.36
N THR A 262 -6.59 -5.26 2.70
CA THR A 262 -5.30 -4.70 2.27
C THR A 262 -5.43 -3.86 0.99
N ALA A 263 -4.85 -2.66 0.99
CA ALA A 263 -4.72 -1.77 -0.17
C ALA A 263 -3.24 -1.47 -0.49
N THR A 264 -2.97 -0.96 -1.70
CA THR A 264 -1.63 -0.50 -2.14
C THR A 264 -1.73 1.00 -2.52
N PRO A 265 -0.69 1.83 -2.26
CA PRO A 265 -0.88 3.26 -1.91
C PRO A 265 -0.75 4.29 -3.05
N ALA A 266 -1.32 5.47 -2.80
CA ALA A 266 -1.24 6.70 -3.61
C ALA A 266 0.00 7.56 -3.30
N ALA A 267 0.36 8.46 -4.22
CA ALA A 267 1.53 9.35 -4.16
C ALA A 267 1.50 10.36 -2.99
N GLY A 268 2.64 10.47 -2.29
CA GLY A 268 2.83 11.13 -0.99
C GLY A 268 3.27 10.10 0.06
N PHE A 269 4.13 10.45 1.04
CA PHE A 269 4.49 9.51 2.11
C PHE A 269 3.29 9.28 3.04
N ARG A 270 2.43 8.34 2.65
CA ARG A 270 1.21 7.91 3.37
C ARG A 270 1.23 6.40 3.56
N PRO A 271 2.16 5.85 4.37
CA PRO A 271 2.28 4.41 4.56
C PRO A 271 0.97 3.75 5.02
N TRP A 272 0.13 4.46 5.76
CA TRP A 272 -1.17 3.98 6.25
C TRP A 272 -2.26 3.86 5.18
N SER A 273 -2.11 4.48 4.00
CA SER A 273 -3.06 4.30 2.87
C SER A 273 -3.07 2.87 2.32
N GLN A 274 -2.15 2.03 2.80
CA GLN A 274 -2.11 0.58 2.54
C GLN A 274 -3.10 -0.20 3.43
N ALA A 275 -3.72 0.46 4.42
CA ALA A 275 -4.70 -0.09 5.33
C ALA A 275 -6.06 0.59 5.17
N ALA A 276 -7.12 -0.10 5.58
CA ALA A 276 -8.46 0.47 5.60
C ALA A 276 -8.52 1.68 6.56
N PRO A 277 -9.24 2.77 6.21
CA PRO A 277 -9.39 3.91 7.10
C PRO A 277 -9.97 3.52 8.48
N TYR A 278 -9.42 4.13 9.52
CA TYR A 278 -9.71 3.91 10.94
C TYR A 278 -9.44 2.50 11.45
N SER A 279 -8.67 1.70 10.70
CA SER A 279 -8.29 0.37 11.13
C SER A 279 -7.20 0.36 12.21
N PRO A 280 -7.17 -0.65 13.09
CA PRO A 280 -5.99 -1.04 13.85
C PRO A 280 -4.70 -1.07 13.05
N GLN A 281 -4.72 -1.51 11.79
CA GLN A 281 -3.56 -1.51 10.90
C GLN A 281 -3.14 -0.08 10.56
N GLU A 282 -4.08 0.80 10.23
CA GLU A 282 -3.83 2.22 10.00
C GLU A 282 -3.20 2.84 11.25
N ARG A 283 -3.77 2.59 12.42
CA ARG A 283 -3.27 3.11 13.70
C ARG A 283 -1.86 2.60 14.01
N ALA A 284 -1.61 1.30 13.81
CA ALA A 284 -0.29 0.71 14.02
C ALA A 284 0.75 1.31 13.07
N LEU A 285 0.40 1.47 11.78
CA LEU A 285 1.27 2.08 10.78
C LEU A 285 1.53 3.56 11.08
N ALA A 286 0.50 4.33 11.41
CA ALA A 286 0.63 5.74 11.80
C ALA A 286 1.55 5.91 13.01
N THR A 287 1.47 5.00 13.97
CA THR A 287 2.26 5.06 15.20
C THR A 287 3.73 4.71 14.98
N ALA A 288 4.02 3.68 14.19
CA ALA A 288 5.39 3.18 14.02
C ALA A 288 6.16 3.84 12.87
N ALA A 289 5.48 4.15 11.76
CA ALA A 289 6.13 4.57 10.52
C ALA A 289 7.09 5.77 10.64
N PRO A 290 6.81 6.82 11.45
CA PRO A 290 7.75 7.93 11.62
C PRO A 290 9.12 7.51 12.17
N GLY A 291 9.19 6.41 12.93
CA GLY A 291 10.43 5.87 13.49
C GLY A 291 11.07 4.76 12.65
N LEU A 292 10.49 4.40 11.51
CA LEU A 292 11.07 3.41 10.60
C LEU A 292 12.05 4.07 9.63
N VAL A 293 13.18 3.40 9.41
CA VAL A 293 14.27 3.97 8.64
C VAL A 293 14.79 3.03 7.55
N PHE A 294 15.19 3.61 6.44
CA PHE A 294 15.96 2.96 5.40
C PHE A 294 17.43 2.99 5.81
N VAL A 295 18.11 1.86 5.72
CA VAL A 295 19.51 1.71 6.10
C VAL A 295 20.30 1.30 4.87
N GLU A 296 21.33 2.06 4.53
CA GLU A 296 22.29 1.73 3.48
C GLU A 296 23.70 1.61 4.08
N ALA A 297 24.32 0.45 3.93
CA ALA A 297 25.70 0.20 4.31
C ALA A 297 26.58 0.09 3.07
N VAL A 298 27.65 0.88 3.03
CA VAL A 298 28.60 0.95 1.91
C VAL A 298 29.92 0.34 2.34
N PHE A 299 30.32 -0.74 1.66
CA PHE A 299 31.58 -1.44 1.91
C PHE A 299 32.56 -1.16 0.79
N ASN A 300 33.78 -0.78 1.14
CA ASN A 300 34.83 -0.46 0.19
C ASN A 300 36.13 -1.16 0.61
N GLY A 301 36.74 -1.90 -0.34
CA GLY A 301 37.95 -2.66 -0.05
C GLY A 301 38.58 -3.28 -1.29
N TYR A 302 39.59 -4.12 -1.06
CA TYR A 302 40.38 -4.76 -2.10
C TYR A 302 40.27 -6.28 -1.99
N LEU A 303 40.13 -6.93 -3.15
CA LEU A 303 40.23 -8.39 -3.26
C LEU A 303 41.68 -8.78 -3.48
N ARG A 304 42.20 -9.65 -2.62
CA ARG A 304 43.58 -10.14 -2.63
C ARG A 304 43.64 -11.65 -2.74
N ASP A 305 44.64 -12.15 -3.43
CA ASP A 305 44.95 -13.57 -3.45
C ASP A 305 45.41 -13.99 -2.05
N GLY A 306 44.79 -15.01 -1.49
CA GLY A 306 44.96 -15.40 -0.10
C GLY A 306 46.33 -16.02 0.21
N ARG A 307 47.09 -16.43 -0.82
CA ARG A 307 48.44 -17.01 -0.66
C ARG A 307 49.52 -15.96 -0.86
N THR A 308 49.39 -15.14 -1.89
CA THR A 308 50.42 -14.17 -2.30
C THR A 308 50.19 -12.76 -1.77
N GLY A 309 48.96 -12.44 -1.34
CA GLY A 309 48.55 -11.09 -0.95
C GLY A 309 48.40 -10.11 -2.13
N ALA A 310 48.63 -10.59 -3.36
CA ALA A 310 48.55 -9.79 -4.56
C ALA A 310 47.12 -9.33 -4.83
N LEU A 311 46.96 -8.11 -5.32
CA LEU A 311 45.66 -7.56 -5.70
C LEU A 311 45.10 -8.31 -6.92
N LEU A 312 43.85 -8.77 -6.83
CA LEU A 312 43.12 -9.32 -7.98
C LEU A 312 42.74 -8.22 -8.98
N ASN A 313 42.61 -6.98 -8.49
CA ASN A 313 42.26 -5.79 -9.26
C ASN A 313 42.91 -4.55 -8.62
N PRO A 314 43.51 -3.63 -9.40
CA PRO A 314 44.17 -2.45 -8.84
C PRO A 314 43.21 -1.43 -8.24
N THR A 315 41.94 -1.41 -8.68
CA THR A 315 40.91 -0.54 -8.11
C THR A 315 40.14 -1.26 -7.00
N PRO A 316 39.72 -0.54 -5.95
CA PRO A 316 38.90 -1.13 -4.91
C PRO A 316 37.53 -1.51 -5.46
N VAL A 317 36.92 -2.48 -4.80
CA VAL A 317 35.55 -2.92 -5.03
C VAL A 317 34.67 -2.27 -3.98
N THR A 318 33.60 -1.61 -4.44
CA THR A 318 32.57 -1.06 -3.58
C THR A 318 31.27 -1.83 -3.80
N PHE A 319 30.63 -2.30 -2.73
CA PHE A 319 29.27 -2.81 -2.79
C PHE A 319 28.41 -2.20 -1.68
N GLN A 320 27.11 -2.15 -1.92
CA GLN A 320 26.13 -1.59 -1.00
C GLN A 320 25.19 -2.69 -0.53
N ARG A 321 24.77 -2.61 0.72
CA ARG A 321 23.65 -3.38 1.26
C ARG A 321 22.57 -2.40 1.70
N ARG A 322 21.32 -2.77 1.42
CA ARG A 322 20.16 -1.93 1.71
C ARG A 322 19.14 -2.75 2.47
N CYS A 323 18.66 -2.17 3.55
CA CYS A 323 17.78 -2.81 4.49
C CYS A 323 16.86 -1.76 5.13
N SER A 324 16.03 -2.24 6.02
CA SER A 324 15.17 -1.45 6.89
C SER A 324 15.73 -1.48 8.32
N GLY A 325 15.23 -0.57 9.14
CA GLY A 325 15.51 -0.51 10.56
C GLY A 325 14.47 0.34 11.26
N PHE A 326 14.65 0.53 12.56
CA PHE A 326 13.78 1.40 13.35
C PHE A 326 14.54 2.06 14.50
N VAL A 327 14.15 3.29 14.80
CA VAL A 327 14.72 4.07 15.90
C VAL A 327 14.14 3.57 17.22
N VAL A 328 14.99 3.34 18.22
CA VAL A 328 14.58 2.86 19.55
C VAL A 328 14.54 3.95 20.61
N ASN A 329 15.23 5.08 20.38
CA ASN A 329 15.23 6.22 21.29
C ASN A 329 15.54 7.56 20.57
N PRO A 330 15.14 8.71 21.16
CA PRO A 330 15.36 10.03 20.56
C PRO A 330 16.84 10.40 20.42
N ASP A 331 17.74 9.72 21.14
CA ASP A 331 19.18 9.93 21.00
C ASP A 331 19.70 9.41 19.65
N GLY A 332 18.89 8.71 18.86
CA GLY A 332 19.25 8.24 17.53
C GLY A 332 19.95 6.88 17.53
N HIS A 333 19.53 5.98 18.41
CA HIS A 333 19.88 4.57 18.29
C HIS A 333 18.86 3.87 17.37
N VAL A 334 19.37 3.09 16.42
CA VAL A 334 18.62 2.39 15.38
C VAL A 334 18.92 0.90 15.47
N LEU A 335 17.89 0.07 15.53
CA LEU A 335 18.03 -1.37 15.35
C LEU A 335 17.80 -1.74 13.89
N THR A 336 18.60 -2.69 13.39
CA THR A 336 18.52 -3.25 12.04
C THR A 336 19.09 -4.68 12.02
N ASN A 337 19.25 -5.25 10.84
CA ASN A 337 19.85 -6.55 10.62
C ASN A 337 21.39 -6.50 10.64
N GLY A 338 22.01 -7.43 11.36
CA GLY A 338 23.46 -7.52 11.55
C GLY A 338 24.21 -7.70 10.25
N GLN A 339 23.85 -8.71 9.47
CA GLN A 339 24.44 -8.99 8.17
C GLN A 339 24.34 -7.79 7.22
N CYS A 340 23.30 -6.97 7.30
CA CYS A 340 23.18 -5.78 6.45
C CYS A 340 24.32 -4.78 6.68
N VAL A 341 24.61 -4.42 7.93
CA VAL A 341 25.55 -3.35 8.29
C VAL A 341 26.96 -3.85 8.64
N ALA A 342 27.09 -5.12 9.02
CA ALA A 342 28.33 -5.79 9.37
C ALA A 342 28.29 -7.28 9.00
N PRO A 343 28.26 -7.62 7.69
CA PRO A 343 28.30 -9.00 7.24
C PRO A 343 29.61 -9.68 7.64
N ASP A 344 29.53 -10.99 7.90
CA ASP A 344 30.72 -11.80 8.16
C ASP A 344 31.67 -11.80 6.95
N GLU A 345 32.96 -12.01 7.21
CA GLU A 345 34.00 -11.98 6.17
C GLU A 345 33.68 -12.87 4.95
N PRO A 346 33.20 -14.12 5.10
CA PRO A 346 32.88 -14.96 3.94
C PRO A 346 31.77 -14.35 3.07
N VAL A 347 30.75 -13.78 3.70
CA VAL A 347 29.60 -13.14 3.02
C VAL A 347 30.07 -11.86 2.32
N ALA A 348 30.82 -11.01 3.02
CA ALA A 348 31.37 -9.78 2.45
C ALA A 348 32.31 -10.07 1.27
N ARG A 349 33.17 -11.09 1.39
CA ARG A 349 34.08 -11.54 0.34
C ARG A 349 33.35 -12.04 -0.89
N GLU A 350 32.34 -12.91 -0.70
CA GLU A 350 31.54 -13.42 -1.80
C GLU A 350 30.85 -12.28 -2.56
N ARG A 351 30.25 -11.32 -1.84
CA ARG A 351 29.62 -10.14 -2.45
C ARG A 351 30.63 -9.29 -3.22
N ALA A 352 31.81 -9.04 -2.66
CA ALA A 352 32.88 -8.33 -3.35
C ALA A 352 33.34 -9.06 -4.62
N LEU A 353 33.48 -10.39 -4.59
CA LEU A 353 33.79 -11.20 -5.77
C LEU A 353 32.70 -11.08 -6.84
N TYR A 354 31.42 -11.17 -6.48
CA TYR A 354 30.32 -10.95 -7.42
C TYR A 354 30.36 -9.56 -8.05
N THR A 355 30.67 -8.52 -7.28
CA THR A 355 30.82 -7.16 -7.81
C THR A 355 31.98 -7.06 -8.80
N LEU A 356 33.15 -7.59 -8.47
CA LEU A 356 34.28 -7.63 -9.40
C LEU A 356 33.95 -8.46 -10.65
N GLY A 357 33.32 -9.62 -10.48
CA GLY A 357 32.90 -10.47 -11.59
C GLY A 357 31.95 -9.75 -12.55
N ARG A 358 30.98 -8.98 -12.04
CA ARG A 358 30.09 -8.15 -12.86
C ARG A 358 30.82 -7.04 -13.61
N ILE A 359 31.82 -6.41 -12.98
CA ILE A 359 32.71 -5.44 -13.65
C ILE A 359 33.47 -6.12 -14.80
N LEU A 360 33.99 -7.34 -14.58
CA LEU A 360 34.67 -8.11 -15.64
C LEU A 360 33.71 -8.52 -16.75
N VAL A 361 32.45 -8.85 -16.44
CA VAL A 361 31.40 -9.13 -17.43
C VAL A 361 31.10 -7.90 -18.28
N ALA A 362 30.88 -6.74 -17.66
CA ALA A 362 30.67 -5.48 -18.36
C ALA A 362 31.88 -5.11 -19.26
N GLY A 363 33.09 -5.40 -18.79
CA GLY A 363 34.33 -5.25 -19.55
C GLY A 363 34.61 -6.36 -20.57
N LYS A 364 33.69 -7.31 -20.80
CA LYS A 364 33.82 -8.46 -21.72
C LYS A 364 35.03 -9.38 -21.42
N ARG A 365 35.53 -9.38 -20.19
CA ARG A 365 36.62 -10.25 -19.69
C ARG A 365 36.11 -11.53 -19.02
N LEU A 366 34.81 -11.62 -18.77
CA LEU A 366 34.09 -12.76 -18.23
C LEU A 366 32.72 -12.83 -18.93
N THR A 367 32.18 -14.02 -19.19
CA THR A 367 30.81 -14.14 -19.71
C THR A 367 29.81 -14.18 -18.56
N SER A 368 28.58 -13.69 -18.77
CA SER A 368 27.54 -13.69 -17.73
C SER A 368 27.27 -15.09 -17.17
N GLY A 369 27.18 -16.11 -18.03
CA GLY A 369 26.98 -17.50 -17.62
C GLY A 369 28.17 -18.14 -16.88
N ALA A 370 29.37 -17.54 -16.96
CA ALA A 370 30.55 -18.02 -16.24
C ALA A 370 30.73 -17.36 -14.86
N LEU A 371 29.91 -16.37 -14.50
CA LEU A 371 30.06 -15.58 -13.28
C LEU A 371 30.05 -16.44 -12.01
N ASP A 372 29.05 -17.29 -11.83
CA ASP A 372 28.91 -18.11 -10.63
C ASP A 372 30.06 -19.11 -10.48
N GLY A 373 30.45 -19.75 -11.59
CA GLY A 373 31.60 -20.65 -11.61
C GLY A 373 32.90 -19.92 -11.25
N TRP A 374 33.09 -18.71 -11.77
CA TRP A 374 34.24 -17.86 -11.47
C TRP A 374 34.30 -17.48 -9.99
N VAL A 375 33.19 -17.01 -9.39
CA VAL A 375 33.12 -16.66 -7.97
C VAL A 375 33.41 -17.89 -7.10
N ARG A 376 32.74 -19.01 -7.37
CA ARG A 376 32.91 -20.27 -6.63
C ARG A 376 34.37 -20.74 -6.64
N SER A 377 35.04 -20.67 -7.80
CA SER A 377 36.44 -21.08 -7.94
C SER A 377 37.44 -20.22 -7.15
N ARG A 378 37.10 -18.96 -6.87
CA ARG A 378 38.00 -17.99 -6.22
C ARG A 378 37.73 -17.78 -4.74
N THR A 379 36.53 -18.10 -4.27
CA THR A 379 36.08 -17.79 -2.90
C THR A 379 37.04 -18.34 -1.84
N ALA A 380 37.50 -19.59 -1.97
CA ALA A 380 38.39 -20.24 -1.00
C ALA A 380 39.80 -19.61 -0.92
N ASN A 381 40.28 -18.99 -1.99
CA ASN A 381 41.65 -18.47 -2.10
C ASN A 381 41.70 -16.94 -2.20
N THR A 382 40.62 -16.23 -1.85
CA THR A 382 40.57 -14.77 -1.91
C THR A 382 40.35 -14.21 -0.51
N ARG A 383 40.86 -13.02 -0.22
CA ARG A 383 40.54 -12.24 0.98
C ARG A 383 39.98 -10.90 0.55
N PHE A 384 38.99 -10.40 1.30
CA PHE A 384 38.48 -9.04 1.15
C PHE A 384 39.03 -8.17 2.27
N THR A 385 39.79 -7.14 1.91
CA THR A 385 40.66 -6.38 2.83
C THR A 385 40.50 -4.88 2.63
N GLY A 386 41.03 -4.09 3.54
CA GLY A 386 41.21 -2.65 3.39
C GLY A 386 42.35 -2.31 2.42
N LYS A 387 42.78 -1.05 2.46
CA LYS A 387 43.92 -0.59 1.66
C LYS A 387 45.18 -1.38 2.02
N GLU A 388 45.45 -1.53 3.31
CA GLU A 388 46.47 -2.42 3.84
C GLU A 388 45.95 -3.87 3.92
N PRO A 389 46.76 -4.90 3.61
CA PRO A 389 46.30 -6.30 3.56
C PRO A 389 45.80 -6.88 4.89
N ASP A 390 46.28 -6.35 6.01
CA ASP A 390 45.96 -6.75 7.38
C ASP A 390 44.76 -5.99 7.98
N ARG A 391 44.27 -4.97 7.26
CA ARG A 391 43.12 -4.18 7.69
C ARG A 391 41.83 -4.72 7.10
N PRO A 392 40.70 -4.65 7.83
CA PRO A 392 39.39 -4.96 7.27
C PRO A 392 38.99 -3.92 6.21
N PRO A 393 38.05 -4.26 5.31
CA PRO A 393 37.44 -3.26 4.41
C PRO A 393 36.75 -2.16 5.23
N SER A 394 36.68 -0.95 4.67
CA SER A 394 35.97 0.16 5.32
C SER A 394 34.46 -0.01 5.14
N SER A 395 33.69 0.30 6.18
CA SER A 395 32.23 0.32 6.15
C SER A 395 31.71 1.70 6.58
N GLN A 396 30.66 2.17 5.92
CA GLN A 396 29.92 3.38 6.30
C GLN A 396 28.42 3.07 6.29
N VAL A 397 27.68 3.54 7.29
CA VAL A 397 26.24 3.34 7.39
C VAL A 397 25.53 4.68 7.28
N PHE A 398 24.47 4.70 6.47
CA PHE A 398 23.61 5.85 6.26
C PHE A 398 22.16 5.47 6.51
N VAL A 399 21.43 6.37 7.14
CA VAL A 399 20.04 6.18 7.53
C VAL A 399 19.17 7.30 6.97
N GLN A 400 18.02 6.95 6.41
CA GLN A 400 17.02 7.89 5.90
C GLN A 400 15.65 7.57 6.48
N LEU A 401 14.84 8.60 6.72
CA LEU A 401 13.45 8.48 7.19
C LEU A 401 12.49 8.62 6.00
N ASN A 402 11.22 8.28 6.23
CA ASN A 402 10.11 8.54 5.32
C ASN A 402 10.29 7.89 3.93
N GLN A 403 10.60 8.70 2.92
CA GLN A 403 10.96 8.26 1.57
C GLN A 403 12.47 8.38 1.40
N ALA A 404 13.12 7.30 0.98
CA ALA A 404 14.56 7.24 0.85
C ALA A 404 14.99 7.08 -0.62
N ARG A 405 16.24 7.46 -0.92
CA ARG A 405 16.89 7.18 -2.19
C ARG A 405 18.19 6.42 -1.99
N GLY A 406 18.48 5.50 -2.91
CA GLY A 406 19.74 4.79 -2.94
C GLY A 406 20.93 5.73 -3.17
N GLY A 407 22.09 5.39 -2.59
CA GLY A 407 23.36 6.08 -2.88
C GLY A 407 23.55 7.46 -2.24
N LEU A 408 22.62 7.92 -1.39
CA LEU A 408 22.75 9.20 -0.69
C LEU A 408 23.66 9.10 0.52
N THR A 409 24.63 10.02 0.60
CA THR A 409 25.61 10.13 1.71
C THR A 409 25.52 11.47 2.46
N GLY A 410 24.75 12.42 1.95
CA GLY A 410 24.42 13.69 2.59
C GLY A 410 22.91 13.86 2.74
N THR A 411 22.48 15.01 3.26
CA THR A 411 21.06 15.31 3.53
C THR A 411 20.13 14.89 2.37
N PRO A 412 19.05 14.13 2.62
CA PRO A 412 18.49 13.76 3.93
C PRO A 412 19.13 12.55 4.64
N ALA A 413 20.16 11.92 4.07
CA ALA A 413 20.86 10.80 4.71
C ALA A 413 21.65 11.24 5.94
N ILE A 414 21.55 10.44 7.00
CA ILE A 414 22.20 10.67 8.30
C ILE A 414 23.27 9.60 8.48
N ALA A 415 24.51 10.02 8.74
CA ALA A 415 25.59 9.08 9.01
C ALA A 415 25.36 8.33 10.33
N GLY A 416 25.75 7.05 10.34
CA GLY A 416 25.66 6.19 11.50
C GLY A 416 26.91 5.33 11.71
N GLU A 417 27.11 4.95 12.96
CA GLU A 417 28.18 4.06 13.40
C GLU A 417 27.59 2.79 14.01
N VAL A 418 28.15 1.63 13.65
CA VAL A 418 27.73 0.35 14.24
C VAL A 418 28.27 0.27 15.67
N VAL A 419 27.37 0.27 16.64
CA VAL A 419 27.70 0.18 18.08
C VAL A 419 27.95 -1.27 18.48
N ARG A 420 27.07 -2.17 18.04
CA ARG A 420 27.14 -3.60 18.36
C ARG A 420 26.38 -4.42 17.33
N THR A 421 26.85 -5.64 17.11
CA THR A 421 26.22 -6.65 16.26
C THR A 421 26.11 -7.97 17.01
N ARG A 422 25.11 -8.77 16.65
CA ARG A 422 24.99 -10.17 17.03
C ARG A 422 25.24 -11.06 15.80
N ALA A 423 25.79 -12.24 16.06
CA ALA A 423 26.00 -13.25 15.03
C ALA A 423 24.67 -13.75 14.46
N VAL A 424 24.75 -14.42 13.30
CA VAL A 424 23.58 -14.90 12.55
C VAL A 424 22.71 -15.85 13.37
N ASP A 425 23.33 -16.81 14.04
CA ASP A 425 22.69 -17.79 14.92
C ASP A 425 22.19 -17.19 16.25
N ALA A 426 22.72 -16.03 16.63
CA ALA A 426 22.33 -15.25 17.81
C ALA A 426 21.27 -14.16 17.50
N GLY A 427 20.55 -14.30 16.38
CA GLY A 427 19.43 -13.43 16.01
C GLY A 427 19.77 -12.34 15.00
N ASP A 428 21.00 -12.24 14.50
CA ASP A 428 21.38 -11.37 13.37
C ASP A 428 20.87 -9.91 13.47
N LEU A 429 21.07 -9.29 14.65
CA LEU A 429 20.69 -7.90 14.91
C LEU A 429 21.91 -7.00 15.00
N ALA A 430 21.75 -5.73 14.62
CA ALA A 430 22.72 -4.68 14.86
C ALA A 430 22.08 -3.44 15.45
N LEU A 431 22.87 -2.77 16.28
CA LEU A 431 22.60 -1.46 16.84
C LEU A 431 23.50 -0.43 16.16
N VAL A 432 22.90 0.59 15.58
CA VAL A 432 23.58 1.70 14.90
C VAL A 432 23.27 3.00 15.64
N LYS A 433 24.27 3.83 15.90
CA LYS A 433 24.10 5.18 16.43
C LYS A 433 24.19 6.18 15.29
N VAL A 434 23.14 6.96 15.05
CA VAL A 434 23.12 8.02 14.03
C VAL A 434 23.42 9.39 14.62
N THR A 435 23.98 10.28 13.83
CA THR A 435 24.40 11.63 14.25
C THR A 435 23.26 12.67 14.13
N ARG A 436 22.07 12.33 14.64
CA ARG A 436 20.92 13.24 14.72
C ARG A 436 20.11 12.95 15.99
N PRO A 437 19.87 13.97 16.85
CA PRO A 437 18.99 13.82 18.01
C PRO A 437 17.52 14.06 17.61
N ASP A 438 16.63 13.81 18.57
CA ASP A 438 15.17 13.99 18.47
C ASP A 438 14.56 13.23 17.29
N LEU A 439 15.00 11.98 17.09
CA LEU A 439 14.39 11.10 16.11
C LEU A 439 13.10 10.47 16.67
N PRO A 440 12.04 10.30 15.86
CA PRO A 440 10.83 9.58 16.28
C PRO A 440 11.19 8.14 16.60
N GLY A 441 10.78 7.63 17.77
CA GLY A 441 11.12 6.28 18.22
C GLY A 441 9.95 5.32 18.07
N VAL A 442 10.24 4.02 18.00
CA VAL A 442 9.23 2.97 18.02
C VAL A 442 9.34 2.17 19.31
N GLU A 443 8.21 1.94 19.97
CA GLU A 443 8.18 1.16 21.20
C GLU A 443 8.38 -0.33 20.92
N LEU A 444 9.04 -1.01 21.84
CA LEU A 444 9.16 -2.46 21.83
C LEU A 444 7.93 -3.06 22.54
N GLY A 445 7.25 -3.99 21.87
CA GLY A 445 6.02 -4.64 22.34
C GLY A 445 6.27 -5.86 23.22
N ASP A 446 5.18 -6.59 23.46
CA ASP A 446 5.18 -7.84 24.23
C ASP A 446 5.68 -9.00 23.34
N PRO A 447 6.70 -9.77 23.74
CA PRO A 447 7.14 -10.93 22.99
C PRO A 447 6.08 -12.03 22.85
N ALA A 448 5.09 -12.10 23.74
CA ALA A 448 4.01 -13.09 23.66
C ALA A 448 3.07 -12.88 22.45
N ALA A 449 3.16 -11.72 21.80
CA ALA A 449 2.38 -11.42 20.59
C ALA A 449 2.85 -12.20 19.34
N LEU A 450 4.00 -12.89 19.41
CA LEU A 450 4.46 -13.79 18.35
C LEU A 450 4.21 -15.25 18.73
N ALA A 451 3.21 -15.86 18.10
CA ALA A 451 2.94 -17.29 18.19
C ALA A 451 2.42 -17.83 16.85
N PRO A 452 2.63 -19.12 16.52
CA PRO A 452 2.05 -19.72 15.33
C PRO A 452 0.52 -19.56 15.29
N GLY A 453 -0.01 -19.09 14.16
CA GLY A 453 -1.43 -18.77 13.97
C GLY A 453 -1.80 -17.31 14.23
N GLU A 454 -0.89 -16.51 14.80
CA GLU A 454 -1.10 -15.08 15.02
C GLU A 454 -0.82 -14.25 13.76
N ALA A 455 -1.65 -13.22 13.56
CA ALA A 455 -1.48 -12.27 12.47
C ALA A 455 -0.67 -11.06 12.95
N VAL A 456 0.34 -10.67 12.15
CA VAL A 456 1.17 -9.48 12.40
C VAL A 456 1.21 -8.59 11.17
N VAL A 457 1.41 -7.29 11.38
CA VAL A 457 1.63 -6.34 10.29
C VAL A 457 3.14 -6.21 10.07
N LEU A 458 3.63 -6.72 8.95
CA LEU A 458 5.00 -6.48 8.52
C LEU A 458 5.12 -5.09 7.94
N VAL A 459 6.22 -4.39 8.26
CA VAL A 459 6.55 -3.10 7.69
C VAL A 459 8.04 -3.00 7.42
N GLY A 460 8.41 -2.53 6.23
CA GLY A 460 9.79 -2.33 5.82
C GLY A 460 9.89 -1.57 4.51
N TYR A 461 11.09 -1.11 4.19
CA TYR A 461 11.36 -0.41 2.93
C TYR A 461 11.38 -1.38 1.76
N HIS A 462 10.83 -0.91 0.65
CA HIS A 462 10.70 -1.61 -0.61
C HIS A 462 10.93 -0.63 -1.76
N THR A 463 11.27 -1.13 -2.94
CA THR A 463 11.31 -0.34 -4.17
C THR A 463 10.67 -1.13 -5.31
N VAL A 464 9.97 -0.43 -6.19
CA VAL A 464 9.46 -0.97 -7.45
C VAL A 464 10.43 -0.69 -8.61
N ASP A 465 11.47 0.10 -8.38
CA ASP A 465 12.44 0.47 -9.40
C ASP A 465 13.35 -0.71 -9.71
N THR A 466 13.60 -0.91 -11.00
CA THR A 466 14.47 -1.99 -11.50
C THR A 466 15.95 -1.60 -11.47
N ASP A 467 16.26 -0.30 -11.60
CA ASP A 467 17.61 0.23 -11.37
C ASP A 467 17.76 0.64 -9.91
N PHE A 468 18.59 -0.10 -9.19
CA PHE A 468 18.82 0.16 -7.79
C PHE A 468 19.61 1.46 -7.55
N ARG A 469 20.45 1.95 -8.47
CA ARG A 469 21.42 3.02 -8.14
C ARG A 469 20.74 4.30 -7.65
N ASP A 470 19.68 4.71 -8.34
CA ASP A 470 18.87 5.89 -8.01
C ASP A 470 17.43 5.52 -7.56
N ALA A 471 17.24 4.26 -7.16
CA ALA A 471 15.94 3.76 -6.74
C ALA A 471 15.36 4.55 -5.57
N THR A 472 14.05 4.79 -5.66
CA THR A 472 13.23 5.32 -4.59
C THR A 472 12.73 4.18 -3.72
N TYR A 473 12.93 4.31 -2.42
CA TYR A 473 12.51 3.37 -1.41
C TYR A 473 11.40 3.96 -0.55
N THR A 474 10.32 3.22 -0.38
CA THR A 474 9.16 3.61 0.44
C THR A 474 8.76 2.47 1.37
N LEU A 475 8.07 2.82 2.45
CA LEU A 475 7.52 1.82 3.37
C LEU A 475 6.41 1.02 2.69
N ARG A 476 6.56 -0.29 2.71
CA ARG A 476 5.53 -1.27 2.35
C ARG A 476 5.05 -1.97 3.61
N SER A 477 3.74 -2.19 3.69
CA SER A 477 3.14 -2.97 4.76
C SER A 477 2.34 -4.15 4.23
N LYS A 478 2.27 -5.23 5.01
CA LYS A 478 1.45 -6.41 4.69
C LYS A 478 1.10 -7.18 5.96
N THR A 479 -0.17 -7.54 6.09
CA THR A 479 -0.60 -8.47 7.14
C THR A 479 -0.21 -9.88 6.74
N VAL A 480 0.49 -10.58 7.62
CA VAL A 480 0.92 -11.97 7.40
C VAL A 480 0.63 -12.82 8.64
N GLN A 481 0.53 -14.12 8.43
CA GLN A 481 0.39 -15.11 9.49
C GLN A 481 1.77 -15.66 9.90
N VAL A 482 1.97 -15.83 11.20
CA VAL A 482 3.09 -16.61 11.74
C VAL A 482 2.76 -18.09 11.56
N THR A 483 3.59 -18.82 10.83
CA THR A 483 3.30 -20.21 10.43
C THR A 483 3.93 -21.25 11.34
N ALA A 484 5.11 -20.96 11.89
CA ALA A 484 5.85 -21.88 12.73
C ALA A 484 6.89 -21.15 13.59
N THR A 485 7.41 -21.85 14.59
CA THR A 485 8.60 -21.44 15.35
C THR A 485 9.73 -22.42 15.01
N ASP A 486 10.87 -21.89 14.58
CA ASP A 486 12.09 -22.61 14.26
C ASP A 486 13.11 -22.42 15.38
N THR A 487 13.50 -23.52 16.02
CA THR A 487 14.51 -23.57 17.09
C THR A 487 15.79 -24.28 16.64
N ALA A 488 15.85 -24.73 15.38
CA ALA A 488 16.98 -25.50 14.87
C ALA A 488 18.15 -24.64 14.40
N GLN A 489 17.92 -23.34 14.17
CA GLN A 489 18.90 -22.41 13.56
C GLN A 489 19.85 -21.76 14.57
N GLY A 490 19.67 -21.96 15.87
CA GLY A 490 20.51 -21.35 16.90
C GLY A 490 19.81 -21.21 18.25
N PRO A 491 20.48 -20.57 19.23
CA PRO A 491 19.93 -20.33 20.56
C PRO A 491 18.74 -19.36 20.56
N VAL A 492 18.59 -18.50 19.55
CA VAL A 492 17.46 -17.59 19.41
C VAL A 492 16.41 -18.22 18.49
N PRO A 493 15.17 -18.47 18.96
CA PRO A 493 14.11 -19.01 18.11
C PRO A 493 13.72 -17.98 17.05
N LEU A 494 13.51 -18.45 15.82
CA LEU A 494 13.00 -17.64 14.71
C LEU A 494 11.54 -17.99 14.44
N PHE A 495 10.70 -16.99 14.18
CA PHE A 495 9.30 -17.21 13.80
C PHE A 495 9.17 -17.13 12.29
N ARG A 496 8.62 -18.19 11.68
CA ARG A 496 8.42 -18.24 10.22
C ARG A 496 7.13 -17.54 9.82
N LEU A 497 7.16 -16.93 8.65
CA LEU A 497 6.06 -16.16 8.10
C LEU A 497 5.51 -16.85 6.85
N GLY A 498 4.21 -16.72 6.63
CA GLY A 498 3.55 -17.23 5.42
C GLY A 498 3.93 -16.48 4.14
N ASP A 499 4.47 -15.26 4.27
CA ASP A 499 4.74 -14.37 3.14
C ASP A 499 5.83 -13.33 3.52
N ASP A 500 6.28 -12.56 2.53
CA ASP A 500 7.27 -11.48 2.69
C ASP A 500 6.83 -10.16 2.03
N ILE A 501 7.57 -9.10 2.30
CA ILE A 501 7.39 -7.76 1.70
C ILE A 501 8.58 -7.34 0.82
N GLY A 502 9.34 -8.31 0.32
CA GLY A 502 10.47 -8.12 -0.59
C GLY A 502 11.83 -8.05 0.10
N ILE A 503 12.90 -8.15 -0.71
CA ILE A 503 14.28 -8.38 -0.24
C ILE A 503 14.89 -7.22 0.58
N TYR A 504 14.42 -5.99 0.39
CA TYR A 504 14.95 -4.81 1.10
C TYR A 504 14.36 -4.63 2.50
N SER A 505 13.42 -5.49 2.89
CA SER A 505 12.73 -5.41 4.18
C SER A 505 13.49 -6.05 5.35
N HIS A 506 14.70 -6.58 5.13
CA HIS A 506 15.55 -7.08 6.22
C HIS A 506 15.76 -5.99 7.27
N GLY A 507 15.68 -6.32 8.55
CA GLY A 507 15.71 -5.33 9.63
C GLY A 507 14.43 -4.51 9.77
N GLY A 508 13.42 -4.76 8.93
CA GLY A 508 12.05 -4.25 9.09
C GLY A 508 11.38 -4.90 10.30
N VAL A 509 10.11 -4.57 10.55
CA VAL A 509 9.45 -4.90 11.81
C VAL A 509 8.15 -5.65 11.60
N ALA A 510 7.82 -6.51 12.55
CA ALA A 510 6.46 -6.96 12.78
C ALA A 510 5.85 -6.13 13.91
N LEU A 511 4.66 -5.59 13.66
CA LEU A 511 3.94 -4.73 14.59
C LEU A 511 2.73 -5.43 15.21
N ASP A 512 2.47 -5.14 16.48
CA ASP A 512 1.19 -5.38 17.12
C ASP A 512 0.14 -4.31 16.72
N PRO A 513 -1.15 -4.48 17.07
CA PRO A 513 -2.20 -3.49 16.76
C PRO A 513 -1.99 -2.10 17.38
N ALA A 514 -1.10 -1.95 18.36
CA ALA A 514 -0.75 -0.68 18.96
C ALA A 514 0.43 0.01 18.24
N GLY A 515 1.02 -0.64 17.22
CA GLY A 515 2.19 -0.12 16.51
C GLY A 515 3.50 -0.33 17.26
N ARG A 516 3.55 -1.31 18.17
CA ARG A 516 4.78 -1.67 18.90
C ARG A 516 5.47 -2.84 18.20
N VAL A 517 6.81 -2.85 18.20
CA VAL A 517 7.62 -3.88 17.54
C VAL A 517 7.60 -5.16 18.35
N VAL A 518 7.12 -6.26 17.77
CA VAL A 518 7.11 -7.59 18.41
C VAL A 518 8.15 -8.54 17.81
N GLY A 519 8.67 -8.22 16.62
CA GLY A 519 9.79 -8.91 16.01
C GLY A 519 10.47 -8.10 14.90
N VAL A 520 11.67 -8.54 14.50
CA VAL A 520 12.49 -7.91 13.47
C VAL A 520 12.68 -8.88 12.31
N LEU A 521 12.43 -8.43 11.09
CA LEU A 521 12.52 -9.23 9.87
C LEU A 521 13.96 -9.64 9.56
N THR A 522 14.15 -10.93 9.29
CA THR A 522 15.41 -11.52 8.84
C THR A 522 15.17 -12.50 7.69
N ASN A 523 16.24 -13.03 7.10
CA ASN A 523 16.14 -14.06 6.08
C ASN A 523 15.68 -15.40 6.67
N ASP A 524 14.84 -16.12 5.94
CA ASP A 524 14.66 -17.54 6.18
C ASP A 524 15.88 -18.29 5.64
N GLN A 525 16.77 -18.71 6.54
CA GLN A 525 17.99 -19.47 6.24
C GLN A 525 17.68 -20.90 5.80
N SER A 526 16.50 -21.41 6.16
CA SER A 526 16.07 -22.80 5.91
C SER A 526 15.31 -22.96 4.59
N GLY A 527 14.68 -21.88 4.11
CA GLY A 527 13.90 -21.84 2.88
C GLY A 527 14.76 -21.62 1.62
N ALA A 528 14.38 -22.28 0.51
CA ALA A 528 15.00 -22.02 -0.78
C ALA A 528 14.70 -20.58 -1.24
N GLY A 529 15.73 -19.76 -1.42
CA GLY A 529 15.62 -18.44 -2.07
C GLY A 529 15.88 -17.22 -1.17
N GLY A 530 16.14 -17.39 0.12
CA GLY A 530 16.58 -16.28 1.01
C GLY A 530 15.55 -15.16 1.18
N ALA A 531 14.25 -15.48 1.07
CA ALA A 531 13.17 -14.52 1.29
C ALA A 531 13.09 -14.07 2.76
N ASN A 532 12.54 -12.88 2.99
CA ASN A 532 12.47 -12.24 4.31
C ASN A 532 11.25 -12.76 5.07
N ARG A 533 11.26 -14.07 5.36
CA ARG A 533 10.13 -14.82 5.92
C ARG A 533 10.39 -15.34 7.32
N SER A 534 11.31 -14.70 8.04
CA SER A 534 11.61 -15.03 9.43
C SER A 534 11.63 -13.78 10.29
N LEU A 535 11.17 -13.89 11.53
CA LEU A 535 11.26 -12.86 12.55
C LEU A 535 12.16 -13.31 13.68
N VAL A 536 13.05 -12.41 14.06
CA VAL A 536 13.78 -12.45 15.31
C VAL A 536 12.87 -11.84 16.38
N PRO A 537 12.62 -12.51 17.52
CA PRO A 537 11.73 -11.99 18.55
C PRO A 537 12.27 -10.70 19.17
N VAL A 538 11.36 -9.84 19.64
CA VAL A 538 11.72 -8.60 20.33
C VAL A 538 12.56 -8.83 21.60
N THR A 539 12.53 -10.02 22.20
CA THR A 539 13.43 -10.38 23.31
C THR A 539 14.90 -10.24 22.93
N ALA A 540 15.31 -10.74 21.76
CA ALA A 540 16.68 -10.63 21.29
C ALA A 540 17.09 -9.16 21.04
N ALA A 541 16.15 -8.34 20.56
CA ALA A 541 16.36 -6.90 20.43
C ALA A 541 16.57 -6.22 21.80
N ARG A 542 15.76 -6.56 22.81
CA ARG A 542 15.89 -6.03 24.18
C ARG A 542 17.22 -6.42 24.81
N GLU A 543 17.67 -7.65 24.63
CA GLU A 543 18.94 -8.11 25.16
C GLU A 543 20.13 -7.40 24.49
N LEU A 544 20.11 -7.21 23.16
CA LEU A 544 21.14 -6.44 22.46
C LEU A 544 21.22 -5.00 22.98
N LEU A 545 20.06 -4.37 23.24
CA LEU A 545 20.02 -3.02 23.81
C LEU A 545 20.56 -3.00 25.25
N ALA A 546 20.19 -3.96 26.08
CA ALA A 546 20.68 -4.09 27.45
C ALA A 546 22.21 -4.29 27.49
N GLU A 547 22.72 -5.17 26.62
CA GLU A 547 24.15 -5.42 26.40
C GLU A 547 24.92 -4.17 25.99
N ALA A 548 24.30 -3.29 25.21
CA ALA A 548 24.86 -2.02 24.77
C ALA A 548 24.65 -0.88 25.79
N GLY A 549 23.93 -1.13 26.89
CA GLY A 549 23.58 -0.10 27.88
C GLY A 549 22.61 0.96 27.35
N VAL A 550 21.79 0.61 26.35
CA VAL A 550 20.86 1.53 25.68
C VAL A 550 19.43 1.28 26.14
N THR A 551 18.78 2.34 26.62
CA THR A 551 17.37 2.28 27.04
C THR A 551 16.46 2.70 25.88
N PRO A 552 15.49 1.86 25.46
CA PRO A 552 14.45 2.27 24.54
C PRO A 552 13.54 3.31 25.20
N ALA A 553 13.24 4.40 24.50
CA ALA A 553 12.42 5.49 25.04
C ALA A 553 11.77 6.31 23.93
N LEU A 554 10.66 6.96 24.25
CA LEU A 554 10.03 7.94 23.37
C LEU A 554 10.46 9.35 23.73
N GLY A 555 10.79 10.16 22.72
CA GLY A 555 11.02 11.59 22.86
C GLY A 555 9.71 12.36 23.10
N ASP A 556 9.81 13.61 23.54
CA ASP A 556 8.63 14.40 23.90
C ASP A 556 7.75 14.77 22.70
N SER A 557 8.37 15.09 21.55
CA SER A 557 7.66 15.33 20.30
C SER A 557 6.89 14.08 19.85
N ASP A 558 7.47 12.91 20.03
CA ASP A 558 6.88 11.63 19.66
C ASP A 558 5.74 11.20 20.60
N ARG A 559 5.87 11.49 21.91
CA ARG A 559 4.74 11.36 22.86
C ARG A 559 3.60 12.31 22.51
N LEU A 560 3.90 13.55 22.10
CA LEU A 560 2.90 14.52 21.66
C LEU A 560 2.20 14.05 20.38
N TYR A 561 2.95 13.51 19.43
CA TYR A 561 2.41 12.91 18.21
C TYR A 561 1.42 11.79 18.50
N ARG A 562 1.80 10.84 19.37
CA ARG A 562 0.90 9.74 19.77
C ARG A 562 -0.38 10.22 20.46
N ARG A 563 -0.32 11.27 21.29
CA ARG A 563 -1.53 11.88 21.86
C ARG A 563 -2.41 12.53 20.79
N GLY A 564 -1.80 13.18 19.81
CA GLY A 564 -2.50 13.78 18.67
C GLY A 564 -3.17 12.73 17.78
N LEU A 565 -2.47 11.62 17.51
CA LEU A 565 -3.04 10.46 16.82
C LEU A 565 -4.20 9.84 17.61
N ASP A 566 -4.06 9.66 18.92
CA ASP A 566 -5.15 9.14 19.75
C ASP A 566 -6.38 10.06 19.70
N ALA A 567 -6.18 11.37 19.75
CA ALA A 567 -7.25 12.34 19.54
C ALA A 567 -7.89 12.20 18.15
N TYR A 568 -7.09 11.99 17.09
CA TYR A 568 -7.59 11.75 15.74
C TYR A 568 -8.43 10.46 15.66
N PHE A 569 -7.95 9.34 16.16
CA PHE A 569 -8.69 8.08 16.09
C PHE A 569 -9.93 8.05 17.01
N THR A 570 -9.97 8.89 18.06
CA THR A 570 -11.12 9.02 18.97
C THR A 570 -12.11 10.13 18.60
N GLY A 571 -11.93 10.79 17.46
CA GLY A 571 -12.86 11.84 16.97
C GLY A 571 -12.69 13.22 17.62
N ARG A 572 -11.63 13.44 18.42
CA ARG A 572 -11.36 14.73 19.09
C ARG A 572 -10.55 15.66 18.17
N ASP A 573 -11.15 16.06 17.06
CA ASP A 573 -10.46 16.75 15.96
C ASP A 573 -9.72 18.03 16.38
N GLY A 574 -10.35 18.92 17.16
CA GLY A 574 -9.68 20.15 17.59
C GLY A 574 -8.42 19.89 18.42
N THR A 575 -8.42 18.83 19.24
CA THR A 575 -7.22 18.41 19.98
C THR A 575 -6.19 17.79 19.05
N ALA A 576 -6.61 16.96 18.09
CA ALA A 576 -5.74 16.35 17.10
C ALA A 576 -5.03 17.41 16.26
N VAL A 577 -5.77 18.39 15.72
CA VAL A 577 -5.21 19.52 14.95
C VAL A 577 -4.16 20.27 15.76
N SER A 578 -4.48 20.66 17.00
CA SER A 578 -3.55 21.43 17.84
C SER A 578 -2.27 20.67 18.17
N GLN A 579 -2.37 19.40 18.55
CA GLN A 579 -1.22 18.59 18.96
C GLN A 579 -0.35 18.18 17.76
N LEU A 580 -0.96 17.79 16.65
CA LEU A 580 -0.24 17.37 15.45
C LEU A 580 0.43 18.56 14.73
N ASP A 581 -0.19 19.74 14.73
CA ASP A 581 0.44 20.98 14.24
C ASP A 581 1.68 21.36 15.07
N ALA A 582 1.61 21.21 16.39
CA ALA A 582 2.77 21.43 17.26
C ALA A 582 3.93 20.47 16.95
N VAL A 583 3.65 19.22 16.58
CA VAL A 583 4.67 18.25 16.14
C VAL A 583 5.21 18.62 14.76
N ALA A 584 4.35 18.94 13.80
CA ALA A 584 4.75 19.31 12.44
C ALA A 584 5.69 20.52 12.41
N ARG A 585 5.49 21.48 13.32
CA ARG A 585 6.36 22.65 13.50
C ARG A 585 7.67 22.35 14.24
N GLY A 586 7.78 21.20 14.91
CA GLY A 586 8.92 20.83 15.76
C GLY A 586 10.16 20.30 15.01
N GLY A 587 10.05 19.94 13.72
CA GLY A 587 11.21 19.60 12.89
C GLY A 587 11.90 18.26 13.18
N ASN A 588 11.29 17.37 13.96
CA ASN A 588 11.84 16.05 14.31
C ASN A 588 11.86 15.04 13.14
N GLY A 589 11.35 15.43 11.96
CA GLY A 589 11.31 14.59 10.76
C GLY A 589 10.05 13.73 10.62
N ASN A 590 9.08 13.86 11.53
CA ASN A 590 7.78 13.20 11.41
C ASN A 590 6.88 13.93 10.39
N GLU A 591 6.96 13.52 9.13
CA GLU A 591 6.14 14.07 8.04
C GLU A 591 4.66 13.67 8.16
N LEU A 592 4.32 12.67 8.98
CA LEU A 592 2.95 12.19 9.12
C LEU A 592 2.09 13.08 10.01
N ALA A 593 2.72 13.87 10.89
CA ALA A 593 2.02 14.82 11.73
C ALA A 593 1.16 15.78 10.90
N GLU A 594 1.70 16.32 9.80
CA GLU A 594 0.97 17.25 8.94
C GLU A 594 -0.19 16.56 8.20
N ALA A 595 0.01 15.33 7.72
CA ALA A 595 -1.04 14.60 7.00
C ALA A 595 -2.25 14.28 7.90
N TYR A 596 -2.00 13.85 9.14
CA TYR A 596 -3.07 13.61 10.11
C TYR A 596 -3.69 14.90 10.63
N ARG A 597 -2.90 15.98 10.77
CA ARG A 597 -3.39 17.31 11.13
C ARG A 597 -4.38 17.85 10.09
N GLN A 598 -4.05 17.74 8.80
CA GLN A 598 -4.94 18.11 7.70
C GLN A 598 -6.22 17.26 7.71
N SER A 599 -6.08 15.94 7.85
CA SER A 599 -7.23 15.02 7.90
C SER A 599 -8.18 15.33 9.07
N ALA A 600 -7.63 15.70 10.24
CA ALA A 600 -8.42 16.15 11.40
C ALA A 600 -9.12 17.48 11.14
N ALA A 601 -8.43 18.44 10.51
CA ALA A 601 -8.99 19.75 10.19
C ALA A 601 -10.14 19.65 9.17
N ASP A 602 -9.97 18.81 8.14
CA ASP A 602 -11.01 18.54 7.14
C ASP A 602 -12.24 17.91 7.80
N ARG A 603 -12.05 16.93 8.70
CA ARG A 603 -13.15 16.33 9.45
C ARG A 603 -13.86 17.35 10.35
N GLN A 604 -13.10 18.19 11.05
CA GLN A 604 -13.66 19.27 11.86
C GLN A 604 -14.51 20.23 11.02
N GLN A 605 -14.06 20.59 9.81
CA GLN A 605 -14.82 21.44 8.90
C GLN A 605 -16.11 20.76 8.42
N LEU A 606 -16.07 19.46 8.11
CA LEU A 606 -17.24 18.71 7.68
C LEU A 606 -18.28 18.54 8.80
N THR A 607 -17.84 18.30 10.04
CA THR A 607 -18.71 18.24 11.24
C THR A 607 -19.15 19.61 11.75
N ALA A 608 -18.49 20.67 11.28
CA ALA A 608 -18.97 22.03 11.39
C ALA A 608 -19.58 22.49 10.05
N ALA A 609 -20.07 21.57 9.21
CA ALA A 609 -20.72 21.84 7.93
C ALA A 609 -21.98 21.01 7.59
N ALA A 610 -22.45 20.03 8.40
CA ALA A 610 -23.65 19.23 8.05
C ALA A 610 -25.00 19.99 8.22
N PRO A 611 -26.19 19.44 8.57
CA PRO A 611 -27.46 20.17 9.04
C PRO A 611 -27.93 20.00 10.54
N GLN A 612 -28.02 21.06 11.38
CA GLN A 612 -28.19 21.15 12.86
C GLN A 612 -29.58 20.70 13.05
N GLU A 613 -29.72 19.47 13.54
CA GLU A 613 -31.00 18.82 13.69
C GLU A 613 -31.97 19.83 14.30
N SER A 614 -32.80 20.38 13.43
CA SER A 614 -33.66 21.48 13.78
C SER A 614 -34.72 20.87 14.67
N ASN A 615 -34.84 21.36 15.90
CA ASN A 615 -35.89 20.96 16.86
C ASN A 615 -37.32 21.34 16.40
N LEU A 616 -37.46 21.77 15.13
CA LEU A 616 -38.69 22.19 14.47
C LEU A 616 -39.80 21.11 14.48
N PRO A 617 -39.51 19.80 14.25
CA PRO A 617 -40.54 18.77 14.30
C PRO A 617 -41.17 18.68 15.69
N THR A 618 -40.38 18.71 16.76
CA THR A 618 -40.87 18.57 18.14
C THR A 618 -41.75 19.75 18.55
N VAL A 619 -41.40 20.98 18.13
CA VAL A 619 -42.23 22.16 18.37
C VAL A 619 -43.52 22.12 17.55
N LEU A 620 -43.48 21.70 16.28
CA LEU A 620 -44.66 21.55 15.43
C LEU A 620 -45.61 20.45 15.95
N PHE A 621 -45.09 19.32 16.42
CA PHE A 621 -45.90 18.24 17.01
C PHE A 621 -46.51 18.64 18.36
N SER A 622 -45.82 19.43 19.18
CA SER A 622 -46.38 19.96 20.44
C SER A 622 -47.50 20.99 20.19
N GLY A 623 -47.36 21.83 19.15
CA GLY A 623 -48.39 22.79 18.74
C GLY A 623 -49.63 22.13 18.13
N LEU A 624 -49.45 21.11 17.30
CA LEU A 624 -50.55 20.30 16.74
C LEU A 624 -51.29 19.50 17.82
N GLY A 625 -50.57 18.96 18.81
CA GLY A 625 -51.18 18.29 19.96
C GLY A 625 -52.04 19.23 20.81
N GLY A 626 -51.58 20.45 21.05
CA GLY A 626 -52.35 21.48 21.77
C GLY A 626 -53.61 21.93 21.02
N ALA A 627 -53.52 22.14 19.71
CA ALA A 627 -54.67 22.52 18.88
C ALA A 627 -55.73 21.41 18.78
N LEU A 628 -55.31 20.15 18.70
CA LEU A 628 -56.22 19.01 18.67
C LEU A 628 -56.98 18.84 20.00
N LEU A 629 -56.29 19.04 21.13
CA LEU A 629 -56.91 19.00 22.46
C LEU A 629 -57.89 20.16 22.68
N ALA A 630 -57.57 21.36 22.18
CA ALA A 630 -58.49 22.50 22.21
C ALA A 630 -59.75 22.25 21.36
N ALA A 631 -59.59 21.66 20.16
CA ALA A 631 -60.72 21.31 19.29
C ALA A 631 -61.62 20.23 19.91
N LEU A 632 -61.01 19.22 20.57
CA LEU A 632 -61.73 18.19 21.33
C LEU A 632 -62.49 18.78 22.52
N ALA A 633 -61.89 19.69 23.28
CA ALA A 633 -62.54 20.37 24.39
C ALA A 633 -63.75 21.20 23.91
N ILE A 634 -63.60 21.95 22.81
CA ILE A 634 -64.69 22.72 22.19
C ILE A 634 -65.80 21.77 21.69
N GLY A 635 -65.43 20.65 21.07
CA GLY A 635 -66.37 19.62 20.62
C GLY A 635 -67.18 19.01 21.76
N VAL A 636 -66.53 18.72 22.90
CA VAL A 636 -67.18 18.19 24.11
C VAL A 636 -68.14 19.21 24.71
N VAL A 637 -67.76 20.49 24.77
CA VAL A 637 -68.63 21.58 25.26
C VAL A 637 -69.87 21.76 24.38
N LEU A 638 -69.71 21.68 23.06
CA LEU A 638 -70.84 21.78 22.11
C LEU A 638 -71.77 20.55 22.17
N LEU A 639 -71.22 19.35 22.40
CA LEU A 639 -72.00 18.12 22.63
C LEU A 639 -72.73 18.12 23.98
N ALA A 640 -72.12 18.69 25.02
CA ALA A 640 -72.77 18.87 26.32
C ALA A 640 -73.93 19.87 26.26
N ARG A 641 -73.78 20.98 25.51
CA ARG A 641 -74.86 21.95 25.28
C ARG A 641 -76.03 21.37 24.48
N ARG A 642 -75.79 20.48 23.53
CA ARG A 642 -76.85 19.80 22.75
C ARG A 642 -77.63 18.73 23.52
N ARG A 643 -77.16 18.31 24.69
CA ARG A 643 -77.87 17.36 25.57
C ARG A 643 -78.69 18.04 26.68
N GLY A 644 -78.67 19.37 26.76
CA GLY A 644 -79.47 20.16 27.70
C GLY A 644 -80.88 20.53 27.21
N ASP A 645 -81.19 20.35 25.93
CA ASP A 645 -82.50 20.68 25.31
C ASP A 645 -83.27 19.42 24.87
N ARG A 646 -83.27 18.36 25.70
CA ARG A 646 -84.19 17.22 25.54
C ARG A 646 -84.92 16.92 26.83
#